data_AF-A0A2D7NK87-F1
#
_entry.id   AF-A0A2D7NK87-F1
#
_cell.length_a   1.000
_cell.length_b   1.000
_cell.length_c   1.000
_cell.angle_alpha   90.00
_cell.angle_beta   90.00
_cell.angle_gamma   90.00
#
_symmetry.space_group_name_H-M   'P 1'
#
loop_
_entity.id
_entity.type
_entity.pdbx_description
1 polymer ?
#
loop_
_entity_poly.entity_id
_entity_poly.type
_entity_poly.pdbx_seq_one_letter_code
_entity_poly.pdbx_strand_id
1 'polypeptide(L)'
;MEGRSMSVSPRFSTLRRVLGQHITRTGLLLLASSSLVGTTQAGGSDRAALGLDVDDRFTTISEARALESRVIDLIDEVRPAIVGLEIIFQGTERQGSIAGGSGTIIDLSRGLILTSGHVGRASGLPVKIYLNDGTILNGETLGQYLDGQEDCGLVKVDPKVLADLPEGLVAELPLGDSDQVETGDWVLVFGHTHGIETRPWRPPPARIGCITGNHGYVLTMDAPLNSGDSGGPTVDLEGRLIGINESCAQHPYENASTAVNVANLHFDNMIQGISGGATLPRLEENLELLDANATTNPIIFQPANMNAGRNETSMRRVLEAVTNEASEWTVRLFTDGQQVAYGLVVDESGLAVTKASEIDPRETSIMVGTSRGLLEGAKPLAIDRTLDLLLLQLPEGDWTPAPLEGEAVLESGALVISAGTDRDPIAFGITQLDGYESDLSILDRAFLGISFQDFDEGVLGALVRGVVGGTAADRAGIRRGDVITMVDGVKIIGPNGIRNALGSLRAGSVVELVFFREGVEQTGRVRLGSRAEATDEYATGNDEIRVSRHDTGFGAVIQHDGLVRPEECGSALIDLDGNLVGMNIARNDRTRTFALPVSIMRASIENMRSGGGRVKVWQVEDPRRLQVPLDSGEQGEFLLQASDAQLFGPDVRFERSRRARRSVNSGYITGIDGTRDEVLWVLDDPEPGVYQVRVRQSCAAKYAGTKYVLETEGDQIESAAMPTRGWGDFRDTIIGTITLPDQDAVVISLAATEEPRDTLFLLSSVKLVPVRNLDMPSQ
;
A
#
# COMPACT_ATOMS: atom_id res chain seq x y z
N MET A 1 30.18 -34.52 -52.56
CA MET A 1 29.65 -33.52 -53.51
C MET A 1 28.82 -32.58 -52.67
N GLU A 2 29.44 -31.50 -52.17
CA GLU A 2 29.30 -30.13 -52.72
C GLU A 2 27.86 -29.62 -52.53
N GLY A 3 27.56 -28.52 -51.84
CA GLY A 3 28.37 -27.52 -51.16
C GLY A 3 27.47 -26.35 -50.71
N ARG A 4 27.90 -25.65 -49.63
CA ARG A 4 27.70 -24.21 -49.26
C ARG A 4 26.30 -23.57 -49.32
N SER A 5 25.90 -22.62 -48.47
CA SER A 5 26.37 -22.03 -47.20
C SER A 5 25.42 -20.86 -46.86
N MET A 6 25.10 -20.65 -45.58
CA MET A 6 25.00 -19.35 -44.85
C MET A 6 24.06 -19.52 -43.66
N SER A 7 24.27 -19.01 -42.45
CA SER A 7 25.46 -18.72 -41.64
C SER A 7 24.90 -18.56 -40.23
N VAL A 8 25.25 -19.46 -39.31
CA VAL A 8 24.97 -19.36 -37.87
C VAL A 8 26.32 -19.14 -37.19
N SER A 9 26.46 -18.06 -36.43
CA SER A 9 27.66 -17.80 -35.60
C SER A 9 27.40 -18.20 -34.14
N PRO A 10 28.26 -19.04 -33.52
CA PRO A 10 28.17 -19.39 -32.11
C PRO A 10 29.33 -18.84 -31.24
N ARG A 11 29.02 -18.71 -29.94
CA ARG A 11 29.87 -18.90 -28.73
C ARG A 11 30.89 -17.83 -28.28
N PHE A 12 30.67 -17.38 -27.04
CA PHE A 12 31.50 -17.50 -25.83
C PHE A 12 33.05 -17.50 -25.95
N SER A 13 33.66 -16.69 -25.06
CA SER A 13 35.10 -16.55 -24.69
C SER A 13 35.94 -15.75 -25.71
N THR A 14 36.83 -14.80 -25.39
CA THR A 14 37.74 -14.55 -24.26
C THR A 14 38.14 -13.06 -24.34
N LEU A 15 38.33 -12.29 -23.26
CA LEU A 15 39.67 -11.97 -22.74
C LEU A 15 39.62 -11.28 -21.37
N ARG A 16 40.21 -11.96 -20.38
CA ARG A 16 40.94 -11.35 -19.28
C ARG A 16 42.12 -10.53 -19.83
N ARG A 17 42.47 -9.43 -19.13
CA ARG A 17 43.84 -9.00 -18.74
C ARG A 17 44.11 -7.51 -19.00
N VAL A 18 43.82 -6.67 -17.99
CA VAL A 18 44.78 -5.67 -17.49
C VAL A 18 44.74 -5.80 -15.96
N LEU A 19 45.87 -6.23 -15.38
CA LEU A 19 46.09 -6.42 -13.95
C LEU A 19 47.50 -5.90 -13.65
N GLY A 20 47.62 -5.12 -12.57
CA GLY A 20 48.86 -4.57 -12.00
C GLY A 20 48.73 -3.04 -11.89
N GLN A 21 48.86 -2.37 -10.74
CA GLN A 21 49.54 -2.62 -9.45
C GLN A 21 48.75 -1.79 -8.40
N HIS A 22 48.44 -2.21 -7.17
CA HIS A 22 49.37 -2.47 -6.07
C HIS A 22 48.72 -3.30 -4.94
N ILE A 23 49.46 -4.31 -4.51
CA ILE A 23 49.40 -5.05 -3.23
C ILE A 23 50.06 -4.12 -2.18
N THR A 24 49.66 -3.97 -0.90
CA THR A 24 49.72 -4.95 0.22
C THR A 24 49.30 -4.22 1.50
N ARG A 25 48.53 -4.84 2.40
CA ARG A 25 49.04 -5.13 3.76
C ARG A 25 48.16 -6.12 4.51
N THR A 26 48.83 -7.18 4.92
CA THR A 26 48.42 -8.34 5.69
C THR A 26 48.45 -8.05 7.19
N GLY A 27 47.56 -8.72 7.93
CA GLY A 27 47.75 -9.13 9.32
C GLY A 27 46.43 -9.62 9.90
N LEU A 28 46.30 -10.71 10.66
CA LEU A 28 47.11 -11.89 10.97
C LEU A 28 46.14 -12.76 11.80
N LEU A 29 45.64 -13.89 11.28
CA LEU A 29 44.88 -14.85 12.08
C LEU A 29 45.81 -15.54 13.08
N LEU A 30 45.43 -15.55 14.36
CA LEU A 30 46.03 -16.40 15.39
C LEU A 30 44.98 -17.37 15.93
N LEU A 31 45.12 -18.62 15.48
CA LEU A 31 44.54 -19.80 16.11
C LEU A 31 45.28 -20.07 17.42
N ALA A 32 44.58 -20.08 18.55
CA ALA A 32 45.03 -20.72 19.77
C ALA A 32 43.94 -21.64 20.29
N SER A 33 44.20 -22.94 20.23
CA SER A 33 43.46 -23.98 20.91
C SER A 33 44.02 -24.13 22.33
N SER A 34 43.15 -24.07 23.34
CA SER A 34 43.42 -24.69 24.64
C SER A 34 42.12 -24.96 25.38
N SER A 35 41.90 -26.23 25.67
CA SER A 35 40.90 -26.78 26.56
C SER A 35 41.14 -26.34 28.01
N LEU A 36 40.16 -25.72 28.63
CA LEU A 36 39.99 -25.73 30.09
C LEU A 36 38.50 -25.82 30.44
N VAL A 37 38.14 -26.91 31.11
CA VAL A 37 36.90 -27.08 31.85
C VAL A 37 36.96 -26.14 33.07
N GLY A 38 35.99 -25.24 33.21
CA GLY A 38 35.87 -24.33 34.34
C GLY A 38 34.53 -23.62 34.31
N THR A 39 33.78 -23.78 35.38
CA THR A 39 32.37 -23.43 35.57
C THR A 39 32.08 -21.93 35.68
N THR A 40 30.86 -21.58 35.26
CA THR A 40 29.97 -20.48 35.71
C THR A 40 30.27 -19.02 35.31
N GLN A 41 29.17 -18.38 34.86
CA GLN A 41 28.89 -16.94 34.70
C GLN A 41 29.26 -16.33 33.34
N ALA A 42 28.44 -16.66 32.32
CA ALA A 42 28.41 -15.97 31.04
C ALA A 42 27.16 -15.07 30.99
N GLY A 43 27.37 -13.76 30.85
CA GLY A 43 26.30 -12.77 30.70
C GLY A 43 26.80 -11.36 30.40
N GLY A 44 28.05 -11.17 29.96
CA GLY A 44 28.57 -9.81 29.74
C GLY A 44 29.82 -9.67 28.87
N SER A 45 30.40 -10.73 28.32
CA SER A 45 31.68 -10.65 27.61
C SER A 45 31.60 -10.64 26.07
N ASP A 46 30.45 -10.90 25.47
CA ASP A 46 30.30 -10.88 24.00
C ASP A 46 29.86 -9.49 23.45
N ARG A 47 29.27 -8.62 24.29
CA ARG A 47 28.86 -7.25 23.91
C ARG A 47 30.03 -6.37 23.46
N ALA A 48 31.24 -6.57 24.02
CA ALA A 48 32.39 -5.72 23.75
C ALA A 48 33.12 -6.02 22.42
N ALA A 49 32.87 -7.19 21.79
CA ALA A 49 33.60 -7.60 20.59
C ALA A 49 33.14 -6.90 19.30
N LEU A 50 31.93 -6.31 19.30
CA LEU A 50 31.35 -5.56 18.18
C LEU A 50 31.59 -4.04 18.26
N GLY A 51 32.21 -3.54 19.33
CA GLY A 51 32.49 -2.11 19.50
C GLY A 51 31.24 -1.22 19.60
N LEU A 52 30.06 -1.81 19.69
CA LEU A 52 28.80 -1.14 19.94
C LEU A 52 28.53 -1.18 21.45
N ASP A 53 28.64 -0.02 22.11
CA ASP A 53 27.89 0.22 23.34
C ASP A 53 26.43 0.44 22.88
N VAL A 54 25.72 -0.63 22.51
CA VAL A 54 24.33 -0.55 21.98
C VAL A 54 23.28 -0.36 23.09
N ASP A 55 23.71 0.04 24.29
CA ASP A 55 22.78 0.39 25.37
C ASP A 55 22.05 1.70 24.98
N ASP A 56 20.74 1.59 24.74
CA ASP A 56 19.74 2.66 24.66
C ASP A 56 20.06 3.90 23.80
N ARG A 57 19.59 3.87 22.53
CA ARG A 57 19.50 5.01 21.59
C ARG A 57 20.84 5.59 21.11
N PHE A 58 20.93 5.92 19.82
CA PHE A 58 22.11 6.62 19.31
C PHE A 58 22.12 8.09 19.76
N THR A 59 23.25 8.53 20.28
CA THR A 59 23.52 9.90 20.76
C THR A 59 24.54 10.63 19.90
N THR A 60 25.15 9.93 18.93
CA THR A 60 26.08 10.48 17.94
C THR A 60 25.76 10.01 16.53
N ILE A 61 26.21 10.74 15.51
CA ILE A 61 26.01 10.31 14.11
C ILE A 61 26.84 9.05 13.78
N SER A 62 27.95 8.83 14.48
CA SER A 62 28.76 7.62 14.33
C SER A 62 28.02 6.38 14.84
N GLU A 63 27.27 6.49 15.94
CA GLU A 63 26.38 5.44 16.42
C GLU A 63 25.21 5.19 15.46
N ALA A 64 24.63 6.25 14.88
CA ALA A 64 23.60 6.10 13.84
C ALA A 64 24.12 5.32 12.62
N ARG A 65 25.35 5.58 12.17
CA ARG A 65 25.99 4.82 11.09
C ARG A 65 26.29 3.38 11.46
N ALA A 66 26.65 3.13 12.73
CA ALA A 66 26.88 1.78 13.21
C ALA A 66 25.57 0.98 13.26
N LEU A 67 24.46 1.63 13.64
CA LEU A 67 23.11 1.07 13.55
C LEU A 67 22.73 0.78 12.09
N GLU A 68 22.90 1.74 11.17
CA GLU A 68 22.65 1.54 9.74
C GLU A 68 23.41 0.32 9.19
N SER A 69 24.72 0.26 9.41
CA SER A 69 25.55 -0.86 8.96
C SER A 69 25.04 -2.18 9.53
N ARG A 70 24.67 -2.22 10.81
CA ARG A 70 24.15 -3.44 11.43
C ARG A 70 22.79 -3.84 10.86
N VAL A 71 21.91 -2.89 10.60
CA VAL A 71 20.58 -3.14 10.05
C VAL A 71 20.67 -3.69 8.63
N ILE A 72 21.55 -3.15 7.79
CA ILE A 72 21.81 -3.66 6.43
C ILE A 72 22.25 -5.12 6.50
N ASP A 73 23.30 -5.42 7.28
CA ASP A 73 23.80 -6.79 7.44
C ASP A 73 22.72 -7.74 7.99
N LEU A 74 21.95 -7.28 8.98
CA LEU A 74 20.91 -8.07 9.63
C LEU A 74 19.76 -8.43 8.68
N ILE A 75 19.38 -7.51 7.80
CA ILE A 75 18.33 -7.77 6.81
C ILE A 75 18.75 -8.90 5.88
N ASP A 76 19.99 -8.89 5.38
CA ASP A 76 20.51 -9.95 4.51
C ASP A 76 20.62 -11.30 5.23
N GLU A 77 20.98 -11.29 6.52
CA GLU A 77 21.03 -12.49 7.37
C GLU A 77 19.64 -13.11 7.61
N VAL A 78 18.63 -12.26 7.89
CA VAL A 78 17.31 -12.70 8.40
C VAL A 78 16.31 -12.98 7.30
N ARG A 79 16.34 -12.21 6.20
CA ARG A 79 15.32 -12.29 5.13
C ARG A 79 15.14 -13.70 4.54
N PRO A 80 16.18 -14.52 4.33
CA PRO A 80 16.03 -15.91 3.87
C PRO A 80 15.25 -16.84 4.83
N ALA A 81 15.12 -16.48 6.11
CA ALA A 81 14.33 -17.25 7.07
C ALA A 81 12.83 -16.88 7.06
N ILE A 82 12.42 -15.84 6.33
CA ILE A 82 11.06 -15.32 6.37
C ILE A 82 10.25 -15.82 5.18
N VAL A 83 9.01 -16.21 5.46
CA VAL A 83 8.10 -16.77 4.46
C VAL A 83 6.72 -16.09 4.48
N GLY A 84 6.07 -16.07 3.32
CA GLY A 84 4.65 -15.76 3.19
C GLY A 84 3.82 -17.04 3.26
N LEU A 85 2.67 -17.01 3.93
CA LEU A 85 1.81 -18.16 4.14
C LEU A 85 0.43 -17.91 3.55
N GLU A 86 -0.06 -18.84 2.74
CA GLU A 86 -1.46 -18.93 2.30
C GLU A 86 -2.05 -20.28 2.66
N ILE A 87 -3.00 -20.29 3.60
CA ILE A 87 -3.64 -21.49 4.11
C ILE A 87 -4.93 -21.74 3.33
N ILE A 88 -5.06 -22.95 2.80
CA ILE A 88 -6.13 -23.33 1.88
C ILE A 88 -7.16 -24.18 2.62
N PHE A 89 -8.41 -23.70 2.73
CA PHE A 89 -9.49 -24.47 3.34
C PHE A 89 -10.09 -25.46 2.31
N GLN A 90 -9.58 -26.70 2.29
CA GLN A 90 -10.16 -27.82 1.53
C GLN A 90 -10.90 -28.78 2.46
N GLY A 91 -12.11 -29.23 2.08
CA GLY A 91 -12.86 -30.26 2.82
C GLY A 91 -13.52 -29.81 4.13
N THR A 92 -13.56 -28.51 4.42
CA THR A 92 -14.25 -27.91 5.58
C THR A 92 -15.48 -27.10 5.14
N GLU A 93 -16.35 -26.69 6.06
CA GLU A 93 -17.48 -25.80 5.77
C GLU A 93 -17.03 -24.45 5.14
N ARG A 94 -15.73 -24.11 5.23
CA ARG A 94 -15.09 -22.90 4.68
C ARG A 94 -14.44 -23.10 3.30
N GLN A 95 -14.90 -24.08 2.53
CA GLN A 95 -14.36 -24.42 1.21
C GLN A 95 -14.21 -23.19 0.29
N GLY A 96 -12.99 -22.94 -0.20
CA GLY A 96 -12.68 -21.81 -1.09
C GLY A 96 -12.18 -20.53 -0.42
N SER A 97 -12.12 -20.48 0.91
CA SER A 97 -11.43 -19.42 1.65
C SER A 97 -9.90 -19.61 1.64
N ILE A 98 -9.13 -18.52 1.79
CA ILE A 98 -7.67 -18.53 1.97
C ILE A 98 -7.34 -17.69 3.20
N ALA A 99 -6.51 -18.14 4.13
CA ALA A 99 -5.99 -17.26 5.21
C ALA A 99 -4.53 -16.90 4.89
N GLY A 100 -4.20 -15.61 4.93
CA GLY A 100 -2.87 -15.10 4.57
C GLY A 100 -2.14 -14.54 5.78
N GLY A 101 -0.84 -14.81 5.88
CA GLY A 101 0.03 -14.27 6.93
C GLY A 101 1.50 -14.44 6.59
N SER A 102 2.36 -14.25 7.58
CA SER A 102 3.80 -14.42 7.49
C SER A 102 4.27 -15.54 8.43
N GLY A 103 5.49 -16.00 8.24
CA GLY A 103 6.10 -17.03 9.08
C GLY A 103 7.62 -16.94 9.10
N THR A 104 8.22 -17.67 10.04
CA THR A 104 9.67 -17.71 10.27
C THR A 104 10.16 -19.14 10.31
N ILE A 105 11.15 -19.50 9.49
CA ILE A 105 11.81 -20.80 9.51
C ILE A 105 12.68 -20.88 10.76
N ILE A 106 12.34 -21.79 11.67
CA ILE A 106 13.01 -21.94 12.97
C ILE A 106 13.70 -23.30 13.14
N ASP A 107 13.49 -24.22 12.20
CA ASP A 107 14.24 -25.49 12.16
C ASP A 107 14.23 -26.05 10.73
N LEU A 108 15.36 -25.97 10.03
CA LEU A 108 15.47 -26.50 8.66
C LEU A 108 15.46 -28.04 8.65
N SER A 109 16.09 -28.68 9.64
CA SER A 109 16.23 -30.14 9.71
C SER A 109 14.88 -30.85 9.92
N ARG A 110 13.99 -30.20 10.67
CA ARG A 110 12.61 -30.61 10.91
C ARG A 110 11.63 -29.82 10.05
N GLY A 111 12.06 -28.92 9.17
CA GLY A 111 11.20 -28.11 8.29
C GLY A 111 10.05 -27.42 9.03
N LEU A 112 10.35 -26.78 10.16
CA LEU A 112 9.37 -26.10 11.02
C LEU A 112 9.40 -24.60 10.79
N ILE A 113 8.20 -24.04 10.69
CA ILE A 113 7.96 -22.62 10.47
C ILE A 113 7.03 -22.13 11.59
N LEU A 114 7.46 -21.12 12.32
CA LEU A 114 6.67 -20.43 13.34
C LEU A 114 5.80 -19.36 12.69
N THR A 115 4.57 -19.20 13.16
CA THR A 115 3.61 -18.19 12.71
C THR A 115 2.64 -17.84 13.85
N SER A 116 1.64 -17.01 13.60
CA SER A 116 0.54 -16.77 14.53
C SER A 116 -0.39 -17.99 14.56
N GLY A 117 -0.97 -18.28 15.72
CA GLY A 117 -2.04 -19.25 15.85
C GLY A 117 -3.24 -18.88 14.98
N HIS A 118 -3.74 -17.65 15.04
CA HIS A 118 -4.88 -17.25 14.19
C HIS A 118 -4.63 -17.38 12.67
N VAL A 119 -3.35 -17.32 12.24
CA VAL A 119 -2.93 -17.68 10.89
C VAL A 119 -2.97 -19.20 10.75
N GLY A 120 -2.16 -19.94 11.51
CA GLY A 120 -2.00 -21.41 11.43
C GLY A 120 -3.30 -22.21 11.60
N ARG A 121 -4.28 -21.71 12.36
CA ARG A 121 -5.59 -22.32 12.60
C ARG A 121 -5.50 -23.81 12.97
N ALA A 122 -6.43 -24.63 12.47
CA ALA A 122 -6.51 -26.05 12.78
C ALA A 122 -5.35 -26.82 12.13
N SER A 123 -4.89 -27.88 12.80
CA SER A 123 -3.86 -28.77 12.26
C SER A 123 -4.32 -29.55 11.03
N GLY A 124 -3.39 -29.80 10.10
CA GLY A 124 -3.58 -30.60 8.89
C GLY A 124 -4.15 -29.83 7.70
N LEU A 125 -4.21 -28.50 7.76
CA LEU A 125 -4.64 -27.68 6.63
C LEU A 125 -3.49 -27.49 5.63
N PRO A 126 -3.72 -27.64 4.32
CA PRO A 126 -2.72 -27.35 3.30
C PRO A 126 -2.28 -25.88 3.30
N VAL A 127 -0.98 -25.65 3.15
CA VAL A 127 -0.38 -24.30 3.12
C VAL A 127 0.50 -24.14 1.88
N LYS A 128 0.36 -23.02 1.18
CA LYS A 128 1.38 -22.54 0.25
C LYS A 128 2.33 -21.62 1.00
N ILE A 129 3.62 -21.88 0.83
CA ILE A 129 4.70 -21.17 1.51
C ILE A 129 5.52 -20.46 0.45
N TYR A 130 5.60 -19.14 0.53
CA TYR A 130 6.32 -18.30 -0.42
C TYR A 130 7.65 -17.89 0.20
N LEU A 131 8.76 -18.29 -0.42
CA LEU A 131 10.11 -17.97 0.02
C LEU A 131 10.53 -16.57 -0.43
N ASN A 132 11.64 -16.07 0.13
CA ASN A 132 12.21 -14.75 -0.16
C ASN A 132 12.40 -14.42 -1.66
N ASP A 133 12.65 -15.40 -2.53
CA ASP A 133 12.81 -15.22 -3.98
C ASP A 133 11.51 -15.40 -4.80
N GLY A 134 10.39 -15.70 -4.12
CA GLY A 134 9.11 -16.00 -4.73
C GLY A 134 8.86 -17.47 -5.05
N THR A 135 9.82 -18.35 -4.75
CA THR A 135 9.62 -19.81 -4.83
C THR A 135 8.46 -20.23 -3.94
N ILE A 136 7.57 -21.07 -4.47
CA ILE A 136 6.39 -21.56 -3.75
C ILE A 136 6.58 -23.01 -3.37
N LEU A 137 6.54 -23.29 -2.07
CA LEU A 137 6.52 -24.64 -1.51
C LEU A 137 5.12 -25.00 -1.02
N ASN A 138 4.89 -26.29 -0.80
CA ASN A 138 3.69 -26.80 -0.15
C ASN A 138 4.05 -27.32 1.24
N GLY A 139 3.14 -27.09 2.19
CA GLY A 139 3.24 -27.57 3.57
C GLY A 139 1.88 -27.81 4.18
N GLU A 140 1.87 -28.01 5.49
CA GLU A 140 0.66 -28.21 6.28
C GLU A 140 0.77 -27.51 7.64
N THR A 141 -0.37 -27.11 8.20
CA THR A 141 -0.44 -26.56 9.56
C THR A 141 -0.27 -27.67 10.59
N LEU A 142 0.46 -27.40 11.67
CA LEU A 142 0.55 -28.25 12.85
C LEU A 142 -0.39 -27.70 13.94
N GLY A 143 -0.03 -27.80 15.22
CA GLY A 143 -0.80 -27.24 16.31
C GLY A 143 -0.57 -25.74 16.50
N GLN A 144 -1.45 -25.15 17.31
CA GLN A 144 -1.44 -23.72 17.66
C GLN A 144 -1.75 -23.52 19.15
N TYR A 145 -1.38 -22.37 19.68
CA TYR A 145 -1.83 -21.90 20.97
C TYR A 145 -2.46 -20.52 20.80
N LEU A 146 -3.70 -20.38 21.29
CA LEU A 146 -4.46 -19.14 21.22
C LEU A 146 -5.22 -18.90 22.53
N ASP A 147 -4.67 -18.03 23.38
CA ASP A 147 -5.30 -17.59 24.63
C ASP A 147 -5.13 -16.07 24.81
N GLY A 148 -6.16 -15.30 24.44
CA GLY A 148 -6.12 -13.84 24.58
C GLY A 148 -5.15 -13.15 23.61
N GLN A 149 -3.94 -12.82 24.08
CA GLN A 149 -2.86 -12.23 23.27
C GLN A 149 -1.66 -13.17 23.13
N GLU A 150 -1.74 -14.36 23.71
CA GLU A 150 -0.81 -15.45 23.44
C GLU A 150 -1.27 -16.15 22.18
N ASP A 151 -0.61 -15.86 21.07
CA ASP A 151 -1.01 -16.32 19.76
C ASP A 151 0.23 -16.81 19.01
N CYS A 152 0.31 -18.13 18.80
CA CYS A 152 1.41 -18.76 18.07
C CYS A 152 0.97 -20.08 17.44
N GLY A 153 1.57 -20.44 16.31
CA GLY A 153 1.27 -21.65 15.56
C GLY A 153 2.48 -22.18 14.80
N LEU A 154 2.42 -23.45 14.43
CA LEU A 154 3.46 -24.09 13.63
C LEU A 154 2.93 -24.52 12.25
N VAL A 155 3.78 -24.38 11.25
CA VAL A 155 3.62 -24.93 9.90
C VAL A 155 4.80 -25.85 9.60
N LYS A 156 4.53 -26.90 8.82
CA LYS A 156 5.49 -27.93 8.43
C LYS A 156 5.67 -27.92 6.91
N VAL A 157 6.93 -27.96 6.48
CA VAL A 157 7.32 -28.26 5.10
C VAL A 157 8.21 -29.51 5.09
N ASP A 158 8.21 -30.30 4.00
CA ASP A 158 9.10 -31.47 3.91
C ASP A 158 10.58 -31.02 4.00
N PRO A 159 11.36 -31.49 4.99
CA PRO A 159 12.76 -31.08 5.13
C PRO A 159 13.61 -31.47 3.91
N LYS A 160 13.21 -32.49 3.16
CA LYS A 160 13.90 -32.87 1.91
C LYS A 160 13.76 -31.81 0.84
N VAL A 161 12.57 -31.21 0.74
CA VAL A 161 12.32 -30.11 -0.20
C VAL A 161 13.19 -28.91 0.16
N LEU A 162 13.31 -28.57 1.45
CA LEU A 162 14.21 -27.51 1.92
C LEU A 162 15.69 -27.82 1.62
N ALA A 163 16.12 -29.07 1.84
CA ALA A 163 17.50 -29.50 1.59
C ALA A 163 17.87 -29.51 0.10
N ASP A 164 16.89 -29.62 -0.80
CA ASP A 164 17.08 -29.59 -2.25
C ASP A 164 17.12 -28.16 -2.83
N LEU A 165 16.86 -27.12 -2.03
CA LEU A 165 16.92 -25.72 -2.46
C LEU A 165 18.37 -25.24 -2.66
N PRO A 166 18.59 -24.22 -3.50
CA PRO A 166 19.90 -23.57 -3.61
C PRO A 166 20.43 -23.08 -2.27
N GLU A 167 21.75 -23.23 -2.07
CA GLU A 167 22.43 -22.73 -0.87
C GLU A 167 22.21 -21.22 -0.72
N GLY A 168 21.86 -20.79 0.50
CA GLY A 168 21.57 -19.39 0.83
C GLY A 168 20.14 -18.92 0.49
N LEU A 169 19.31 -19.74 -0.17
CA LEU A 169 17.92 -19.35 -0.45
C LEU A 169 17.04 -19.34 0.81
N VAL A 170 17.31 -20.25 1.74
CA VAL A 170 16.62 -20.35 3.03
C VAL A 170 17.63 -20.37 4.16
N ALA A 171 17.24 -19.80 5.30
CA ALA A 171 18.00 -19.83 6.54
C ALA A 171 17.11 -20.23 7.72
N GLU A 172 17.73 -20.63 8.82
CA GLU A 172 17.07 -20.83 10.10
C GLU A 172 17.34 -19.62 10.99
N LEU A 173 16.30 -19.07 11.60
CA LEU A 173 16.45 -17.98 12.57
C LEU A 173 16.53 -18.54 13.99
N PRO A 174 17.61 -18.29 14.75
CA PRO A 174 17.75 -18.78 16.12
C PRO A 174 16.73 -18.11 17.04
N LEU A 175 16.19 -18.88 17.99
CA LEU A 175 15.30 -18.35 19.02
C LEU A 175 16.10 -17.58 20.07
N GLY A 176 15.61 -16.39 20.43
CA GLY A 176 16.11 -15.58 21.55
C GLY A 176 15.47 -15.96 22.87
N ASP A 177 15.71 -15.13 23.89
CA ASP A 177 15.06 -15.21 25.20
C ASP A 177 14.31 -13.89 25.46
N SER A 178 12.98 -13.91 25.28
CA SER A 178 12.15 -12.72 25.43
C SER A 178 12.07 -12.20 26.88
N ASP A 179 12.50 -12.99 27.87
CA ASP A 179 12.55 -12.53 29.27
C ASP A 179 13.70 -11.54 29.51
N GLN A 180 14.68 -11.49 28.60
CA GLN A 180 15.82 -10.56 28.64
C GLN A 180 15.59 -9.28 27.84
N VAL A 181 14.45 -9.15 27.15
CA VAL A 181 14.14 -7.99 26.31
C VAL A 181 13.71 -6.81 27.18
N GLU A 182 14.34 -5.67 26.96
CA GLU A 182 14.12 -4.43 27.72
C GLU A 182 13.44 -3.36 26.85
N THR A 183 12.83 -2.37 27.52
CA THR A 183 12.23 -1.21 26.83
C THR A 183 13.34 -0.29 26.32
N GLY A 184 13.34 0.01 25.02
CA GLY A 184 14.40 0.75 24.34
C GLY A 184 15.19 -0.11 23.35
N ASP A 185 15.15 -1.44 23.49
CA ASP A 185 15.84 -2.36 22.60
C ASP A 185 15.40 -2.16 21.15
N TRP A 186 16.37 -2.02 20.25
CA TRP A 186 16.13 -1.96 18.80
C TRP A 186 15.67 -3.31 18.27
N VAL A 187 14.69 -3.27 17.39
CA VAL A 187 14.15 -4.44 16.72
C VAL A 187 13.93 -4.19 15.24
N LEU A 188 14.10 -5.25 14.45
CA LEU A 188 13.58 -5.33 13.10
C LEU A 188 12.35 -6.24 13.08
N VAL A 189 11.32 -5.78 12.36
CA VAL A 189 10.13 -6.57 12.09
C VAL A 189 9.98 -6.80 10.60
N PHE A 190 9.53 -7.99 10.23
CA PHE A 190 9.34 -8.38 8.84
C PHE A 190 7.96 -9.00 8.62
N GLY A 191 7.45 -8.89 7.40
CA GLY A 191 6.20 -9.53 7.04
C GLY A 191 5.65 -9.09 5.69
N HIS A 192 4.72 -9.87 5.16
CA HIS A 192 4.01 -9.61 3.92
C HIS A 192 2.79 -8.74 4.20
N THR A 193 3.01 -7.45 4.46
CA THR A 193 1.93 -6.48 4.68
C THR A 193 0.92 -6.51 3.52
N HIS A 194 -0.36 -6.52 3.87
CA HIS A 194 -1.52 -6.76 3.00
C HIS A 194 -1.55 -8.12 2.31
N GLY A 195 -0.68 -9.06 2.65
CA GLY A 195 -0.56 -10.38 2.03
C GLY A 195 0.48 -10.41 0.91
N ILE A 196 0.49 -11.49 0.15
CA ILE A 196 1.59 -11.83 -0.75
C ILE A 196 1.42 -11.15 -2.12
N GLU A 197 2.39 -10.34 -2.52
CA GLU A 197 2.45 -9.71 -3.84
C GLU A 197 3.31 -10.57 -4.76
N THR A 198 2.67 -11.22 -5.75
CA THR A 198 3.33 -12.22 -6.60
C THR A 198 3.70 -11.70 -7.99
N ARG A 199 3.27 -10.48 -8.37
CA ARG A 199 3.49 -9.89 -9.70
C ARG A 199 3.62 -8.36 -9.64
N PRO A 200 4.85 -7.81 -9.73
CA PRO A 200 6.12 -8.53 -9.54
C PRO A 200 6.21 -9.13 -8.13
N TRP A 201 7.09 -10.12 -7.96
CA TRP A 201 7.33 -10.71 -6.64
C TRP A 201 7.90 -9.64 -5.69
N ARG A 202 7.29 -9.48 -4.51
CA ARG A 202 7.80 -8.62 -3.44
C ARG A 202 8.37 -9.46 -2.29
N PRO A 203 9.69 -9.38 -2.02
CA PRO A 203 10.30 -9.96 -0.82
C PRO A 203 9.70 -9.37 0.48
N PRO A 204 9.83 -10.03 1.63
CA PRO A 204 9.33 -9.51 2.90
C PRO A 204 10.10 -8.23 3.31
N PRO A 205 9.44 -7.05 3.34
CA PRO A 205 10.06 -5.79 3.74
C PRO A 205 10.45 -5.80 5.22
N ALA A 206 11.58 -5.16 5.52
CA ALA A 206 12.04 -4.89 6.88
C ALA A 206 11.53 -3.53 7.35
N ARG A 207 11.28 -3.40 8.66
CA ARG A 207 10.93 -2.15 9.35
C ARG A 207 11.66 -2.09 10.67
N ILE A 208 12.00 -0.89 11.11
CA ILE A 208 12.75 -0.67 12.35
C ILE A 208 11.88 -0.02 13.43
N GLY A 209 12.11 -0.42 14.67
CA GLY A 209 11.57 0.27 15.84
C GLY A 209 12.28 -0.14 17.12
N CYS A 210 11.70 0.26 18.24
CA CYS A 210 12.15 -0.06 19.58
C CYS A 210 11.03 -0.75 20.36
N ILE A 211 11.41 -1.64 21.28
CA ILE A 211 10.50 -2.17 22.29
C ILE A 211 10.03 -1.04 23.21
N THR A 212 8.72 -0.90 23.37
CA THR A 212 8.07 0.12 24.22
C THR A 212 7.53 -0.46 25.53
N GLY A 213 7.56 -1.79 25.68
CA GLY A 213 7.18 -2.50 26.90
C GLY A 213 7.27 -4.02 26.76
N ASN A 214 7.70 -4.70 27.83
CA ASN A 214 7.70 -6.16 27.94
C ASN A 214 6.73 -6.59 29.06
N HIS A 215 5.73 -7.39 28.70
CA HIS A 215 4.66 -7.85 29.61
C HIS A 215 4.74 -9.36 29.91
N GLY A 216 5.89 -9.99 29.62
CA GLY A 216 6.15 -11.42 29.81
C GLY A 216 5.68 -12.28 28.64
N TYR A 217 4.40 -12.23 28.31
CA TYR A 217 3.81 -12.99 27.18
C TYR A 217 3.63 -12.16 25.91
N VAL A 218 3.72 -10.83 26.02
CA VAL A 218 3.60 -9.88 24.91
C VAL A 218 4.71 -8.83 24.99
N LEU A 219 5.30 -8.53 23.83
CA LEU A 219 6.20 -7.42 23.61
C LEU A 219 5.46 -6.32 22.86
N THR A 220 5.49 -5.09 23.37
CA THR A 220 4.98 -3.90 22.67
C THR A 220 6.13 -3.14 22.03
N MET A 221 5.91 -2.54 20.86
CA MET A 221 6.93 -1.84 20.08
C MET A 221 6.34 -0.75 19.19
N ASP A 222 7.22 0.13 18.71
CA ASP A 222 6.87 1.17 17.74
C ASP A 222 7.30 0.88 16.30
N ALA A 223 7.85 -0.30 16.02
CA ALA A 223 8.05 -0.74 14.64
C ALA A 223 6.67 -0.91 13.96
N PRO A 224 6.41 -0.29 12.80
CA PRO A 224 5.09 -0.32 12.18
C PRO A 224 4.70 -1.73 11.71
N LEU A 225 3.51 -2.20 12.08
CA LEU A 225 2.89 -3.44 11.58
C LEU A 225 1.52 -3.16 10.97
N ASN A 226 1.05 -4.02 10.06
CA ASN A 226 -0.32 -4.02 9.57
C ASN A 226 -0.77 -5.46 9.21
N SER A 227 -2.04 -5.62 8.81
CA SER A 227 -2.61 -6.91 8.40
C SER A 227 -1.71 -7.61 7.38
N GLY A 228 -1.39 -8.89 7.60
CA GLY A 228 -0.47 -9.68 6.76
C GLY A 228 0.94 -9.81 7.34
N ASP A 229 1.35 -8.90 8.24
CA ASP A 229 2.58 -9.05 9.01
C ASP A 229 2.46 -10.11 10.11
N SER A 230 1.23 -10.46 10.51
CA SER A 230 0.94 -11.46 11.53
C SER A 230 1.65 -12.79 11.24
N GLY A 231 2.38 -13.28 12.23
CA GLY A 231 3.19 -14.49 12.19
C GLY A 231 4.63 -14.28 11.71
N GLY A 232 4.94 -13.09 11.18
CA GLY A 232 6.31 -12.68 10.87
C GLY A 232 7.14 -12.45 12.13
N PRO A 233 8.47 -12.36 12.02
CA PRO A 233 9.34 -12.22 13.17
C PRO A 233 9.47 -10.78 13.66
N THR A 234 9.64 -10.65 14.98
CA THR A 234 10.35 -9.54 15.63
C THR A 234 11.73 -10.02 16.06
N VAL A 235 12.77 -9.36 15.58
CA VAL A 235 14.18 -9.79 15.70
C VAL A 235 15.00 -8.70 16.39
N ASP A 236 15.87 -9.11 17.32
CA ASP A 236 16.83 -8.21 17.94
C ASP A 236 18.03 -7.90 17.02
N LEU A 237 18.91 -6.99 17.44
CA LEU A 237 20.12 -6.65 16.68
C LEU A 237 21.15 -7.80 16.64
N GLU A 238 20.99 -8.89 17.38
CA GLU A 238 21.84 -10.07 17.27
C GLU A 238 21.30 -11.10 16.25
N GLY A 239 20.16 -10.83 15.62
CA GLY A 239 19.53 -11.75 14.66
C GLY A 239 18.79 -12.90 15.31
N ARG A 240 18.32 -12.73 16.55
CA ARG A 240 17.53 -13.73 17.27
C ARG A 240 16.05 -13.37 17.25
N LEU A 241 15.20 -14.38 17.06
CA LEU A 241 13.75 -14.24 17.14
C LEU A 241 13.32 -14.01 18.58
N ILE A 242 12.79 -12.82 18.90
CA ILE A 242 12.33 -12.48 20.26
C ILE A 242 10.81 -12.37 20.35
N GLY A 243 10.11 -12.23 19.22
CA GLY A 243 8.64 -12.19 19.18
C GLY A 243 8.04 -12.60 17.84
N ILE A 244 6.74 -12.88 17.85
CA ILE A 244 5.91 -13.24 16.71
C ILE A 244 4.90 -12.11 16.51
N ASN A 245 4.91 -11.46 15.35
CA ASN A 245 4.04 -10.31 15.05
C ASN A 245 2.57 -10.71 15.16
N GLU A 246 1.75 -9.95 15.90
CA GLU A 246 0.34 -10.31 16.16
C GLU A 246 -0.63 -9.17 15.88
N SER A 247 -0.69 -8.20 16.79
CA SER A 247 -1.71 -7.18 16.81
C SER A 247 -1.11 -5.80 16.55
N CYS A 248 -1.79 -5.05 15.68
CA CYS A 248 -1.60 -3.61 15.58
C CYS A 248 -2.68 -2.93 16.43
N ALA A 249 -2.37 -1.81 17.10
CA ALA A 249 -3.36 -0.93 17.69
C ALA A 249 -3.65 0.25 16.74
N GLN A 250 -4.55 1.15 17.12
CA GLN A 250 -5.00 2.27 16.29
C GLN A 250 -3.90 3.24 15.87
N HIS A 251 -2.86 3.39 16.69
CA HIS A 251 -1.70 4.23 16.39
C HIS A 251 -0.58 3.41 15.70
N PRO A 252 0.14 3.94 14.68
CA PRO A 252 1.24 3.27 13.96
C PRO A 252 2.35 2.70 14.84
N TYR A 253 2.52 3.27 16.03
CA TYR A 253 3.61 3.02 16.97
C TYR A 253 3.17 2.27 18.22
N GLU A 254 1.97 1.72 18.17
CA GLU A 254 1.44 0.84 19.20
C GLU A 254 1.18 -0.52 18.55
N ASN A 255 2.23 -1.33 18.47
CA ASN A 255 2.15 -2.68 17.92
C ASN A 255 2.62 -3.70 18.96
N ALA A 256 2.18 -4.94 18.79
CA ALA A 256 2.50 -6.01 19.71
C ALA A 256 2.86 -7.31 19.00
N SER A 257 3.73 -8.07 19.67
CA SER A 257 4.13 -9.41 19.29
C SER A 257 3.95 -10.36 20.47
N THR A 258 3.50 -11.58 20.20
CA THR A 258 3.61 -12.68 21.17
C THR A 258 5.10 -12.90 21.46
N ALA A 259 5.48 -12.94 22.74
CA ALA A 259 6.86 -13.18 23.14
C ALA A 259 7.31 -14.60 22.74
N VAL A 260 8.54 -14.77 22.22
CA VAL A 260 9.01 -16.07 21.70
C VAL A 260 8.99 -17.19 22.76
N ASN A 261 9.15 -16.84 24.05
CA ASN A 261 9.08 -17.81 25.14
C ASN A 261 7.69 -18.47 25.28
N VAL A 262 6.62 -17.83 24.82
CA VAL A 262 5.28 -18.45 24.74
C VAL A 262 5.29 -19.61 23.74
N ALA A 263 5.89 -19.42 22.56
CA ALA A 263 6.03 -20.49 21.58
C ALA A 263 6.90 -21.64 22.10
N ASN A 264 7.98 -21.33 22.84
CA ASN A 264 8.81 -22.33 23.51
C ASN A 264 8.02 -23.17 24.53
N LEU A 265 7.15 -22.52 25.32
CA LEU A 265 6.31 -23.19 26.31
C LEU A 265 5.33 -24.20 25.68
N HIS A 266 4.81 -23.87 24.50
CA HIS A 266 3.79 -24.68 23.80
C HIS A 266 4.35 -25.55 22.67
N PHE A 267 5.66 -25.51 22.43
CA PHE A 267 6.31 -26.12 21.28
C PHE A 267 6.02 -27.61 21.11
N ASP A 268 6.16 -28.38 22.19
CA ASP A 268 5.95 -29.85 22.19
C ASP A 268 4.49 -30.24 21.91
N ASN A 269 3.54 -29.39 22.29
CA ASN A 269 2.13 -29.60 21.97
C ASN A 269 1.88 -29.26 20.50
N MET A 270 2.37 -28.11 20.03
CA MET A 270 2.18 -27.67 18.66
C MET A 270 2.79 -28.65 17.65
N ILE A 271 3.99 -29.18 17.91
CA ILE A 271 4.63 -30.16 17.01
C ILE A 271 3.86 -31.48 16.93
N GLN A 272 3.10 -31.84 17.96
CA GLN A 272 2.22 -33.01 17.98
C GLN A 272 0.85 -32.74 17.33
N GLY A 273 0.64 -31.55 16.77
CA GLY A 273 -0.65 -31.14 16.20
C GLY A 273 -1.69 -30.74 17.26
N ILE A 274 -1.30 -30.64 18.53
CA ILE A 274 -2.21 -30.30 19.62
C ILE A 274 -2.42 -28.79 19.63
N SER A 275 -3.70 -28.39 19.62
CA SER A 275 -4.09 -26.98 19.76
C SER A 275 -4.58 -26.69 21.18
N GLY A 276 -4.20 -25.55 21.77
CA GLY A 276 -4.56 -25.15 23.14
C GLY A 276 -4.97 -23.67 23.28
N GLY A 277 -5.52 -23.31 24.45
CA GLY A 277 -5.92 -21.95 24.83
C GLY A 277 -7.44 -21.77 25.05
N ALA A 278 -7.84 -20.76 25.85
CA ALA A 278 -9.23 -20.59 26.31
C ALA A 278 -10.21 -20.17 25.20
N THR A 279 -9.72 -19.64 24.08
CA THR A 279 -10.55 -19.14 22.97
C THR A 279 -10.85 -20.21 21.92
N LEU A 280 -10.35 -21.44 22.07
CA LEU A 280 -10.74 -22.57 21.24
C LEU A 280 -12.12 -23.07 21.67
N PRO A 281 -13.18 -22.93 20.85
CA PRO A 281 -14.41 -23.63 21.13
C PRO A 281 -14.09 -25.13 21.12
N ARG A 282 -14.37 -25.80 22.24
CA ARG A 282 -14.65 -27.24 22.19
C ARG A 282 -15.79 -27.41 21.20
N LEU A 283 -15.47 -27.81 19.98
CA LEU A 283 -16.38 -27.92 18.83
C LEU A 283 -17.54 -28.92 19.03
N GLU A 284 -17.75 -29.45 20.24
CA GLU A 284 -18.80 -30.43 20.52
C GLU A 284 -19.69 -30.12 21.75
N GLU A 285 -19.41 -29.16 22.65
CA GLU A 285 -20.13 -29.16 23.95
C GLU A 285 -20.68 -27.86 24.57
N ASN A 286 -20.49 -26.64 24.05
CA ASN A 286 -21.01 -25.45 24.77
C ASN A 286 -21.91 -24.53 23.92
N LEU A 287 -23.19 -24.90 23.81
CA LEU A 287 -24.28 -24.04 23.30
C LEU A 287 -24.95 -23.17 24.37
N GLU A 288 -24.54 -23.26 25.64
CA GLU A 288 -25.24 -22.58 26.77
C GLU A 288 -24.45 -21.47 27.48
N LEU A 289 -23.30 -21.01 26.96
CA LEU A 289 -22.50 -19.95 27.62
C LEU A 289 -22.25 -18.69 26.77
N LEU A 290 -23.07 -18.43 25.76
CA LEU A 290 -23.11 -17.13 25.10
C LEU A 290 -23.90 -16.13 25.95
N ASP A 291 -23.30 -15.69 27.04
CA ASP A 291 -23.76 -14.50 27.75
C ASP A 291 -23.39 -13.28 26.90
N ALA A 292 -24.40 -12.55 26.43
CA ALA A 292 -24.33 -11.49 25.42
C ALA A 292 -23.58 -10.21 25.85
N ASN A 293 -22.70 -10.29 26.86
CA ASN A 293 -21.95 -9.17 27.42
C ASN A 293 -20.43 -9.45 27.56
N ALA A 294 -19.92 -10.61 27.17
CA ALA A 294 -18.48 -10.84 27.07
C ALA A 294 -17.93 -10.15 25.81
N THR A 295 -17.83 -8.82 25.87
CA THR A 295 -16.98 -8.05 24.98
C THR A 295 -15.54 -8.41 25.34
N THR A 296 -14.89 -9.26 24.54
CA THR A 296 -13.42 -9.28 24.48
C THR A 296 -13.00 -7.98 23.82
N ASN A 297 -13.05 -6.88 24.57
CA ASN A 297 -12.31 -5.69 24.20
C ASN A 297 -10.85 -6.13 24.06
N PRO A 298 -10.17 -5.85 22.93
CA PRO A 298 -8.73 -6.02 22.88
C PRO A 298 -8.17 -5.22 24.05
N ILE A 299 -7.42 -5.88 24.93
CA ILE A 299 -6.67 -5.18 25.96
C ILE A 299 -5.58 -4.43 25.19
N ILE A 300 -5.83 -3.15 24.91
CA ILE A 300 -4.81 -2.25 24.37
C ILE A 300 -3.77 -2.11 25.48
N PHE A 301 -2.65 -2.83 25.37
CA PHE A 301 -1.51 -2.58 26.23
C PHE A 301 -1.02 -1.17 25.91
N GLN A 302 -1.25 -0.24 26.84
CA GLN A 302 -0.62 1.06 26.74
C GLN A 302 0.90 0.84 26.79
N PRO A 303 1.67 1.38 25.84
CA PRO A 303 3.13 1.29 25.88
C PRO A 303 3.62 1.70 27.26
N ALA A 304 4.47 0.88 27.87
CA ALA A 304 4.99 1.15 29.21
C ALA A 304 5.76 2.48 29.25
N ASN A 305 6.36 2.88 28.11
CA ASN A 305 6.99 4.18 27.95
C ASN A 305 6.95 4.70 26.48
N MET A 306 6.03 5.63 26.18
CA MET A 306 5.95 6.32 24.88
C MET A 306 7.23 7.10 24.50
N ASN A 307 8.04 7.49 25.49
CA ASN A 307 9.28 8.24 25.26
C ASN A 307 10.48 7.31 25.01
N ALA A 308 10.31 5.99 25.04
CA ALA A 308 11.36 5.02 24.75
C ALA A 308 11.41 4.58 23.28
N GLY A 309 10.54 5.13 22.42
CA GLY A 309 10.48 4.77 21.01
C GLY A 309 11.58 5.38 20.15
N ARG A 310 11.61 4.99 18.87
CA ARG A 310 12.49 5.48 17.80
C ARG A 310 12.43 6.99 17.62
N ASN A 311 11.38 7.68 18.10
CA ASN A 311 11.23 9.14 18.02
C ASN A 311 11.73 9.92 19.25
N GLU A 312 12.50 9.29 20.15
CA GLU A 312 13.01 9.97 21.34
C GLU A 312 13.89 11.20 21.01
N THR A 313 13.84 12.20 21.88
CA THR A 313 14.40 13.54 21.63
C THR A 313 15.90 13.56 21.42
N SER A 314 16.68 12.67 22.08
CA SER A 314 18.12 12.64 21.93
C SER A 314 18.54 12.19 20.51
N MET A 315 17.86 11.20 19.93
CA MET A 315 18.09 10.78 18.55
C MET A 315 17.71 11.87 17.54
N ARG A 316 16.56 12.53 17.74
CA ARG A 316 16.16 13.66 16.88
C ARG A 316 17.19 14.77 16.86
N ARG A 317 17.77 15.13 18.02
CA ARG A 317 18.84 16.13 18.10
C ARG A 317 20.11 15.75 17.33
N VAL A 318 20.44 14.46 17.27
CA VAL A 318 21.57 13.99 16.44
C VAL A 318 21.27 14.24 14.96
N LEU A 319 20.04 13.95 14.54
CA LEU A 319 19.59 14.11 13.16
C LEU A 319 19.37 15.59 12.76
N GLU A 320 19.08 16.49 13.70
CA GLU A 320 19.00 17.94 13.47
C GLU A 320 20.27 18.52 12.83
N ALA A 321 21.44 17.93 13.13
CA ALA A 321 22.70 18.36 12.53
C ALA A 321 22.81 18.03 11.03
N VAL A 322 22.08 17.00 10.57
CA VAL A 322 22.08 16.50 9.19
C VAL A 322 21.02 17.21 8.35
N THR A 323 19.84 17.46 8.92
CA THR A 323 18.70 18.11 8.24
C THR A 323 18.88 19.62 8.02
N ASN A 324 19.85 20.25 8.68
CA ASN A 324 20.02 21.71 8.63
C ASN A 324 20.23 22.24 7.20
N GLU A 325 21.05 21.58 6.37
CA GLU A 325 21.21 22.00 4.97
C GLU A 325 19.93 21.75 4.16
N ALA A 326 19.26 20.61 4.40
CA ALA A 326 18.03 20.28 3.73
C ALA A 326 16.89 21.28 3.97
N SER A 327 16.89 21.92 5.14
CA SER A 327 15.91 22.94 5.51
C SER A 327 16.01 24.23 4.68
N GLU A 328 17.16 24.52 4.06
CA GLU A 328 17.36 25.75 3.28
C GLU A 328 16.82 25.64 1.84
N TRP A 329 16.71 24.43 1.28
CA TRP A 329 16.16 24.19 -0.06
C TRP A 329 14.79 23.51 -0.06
N THR A 330 14.17 23.35 1.11
CA THR A 330 12.80 22.86 1.27
C THR A 330 11.88 24.01 1.66
N VAL A 331 10.66 24.03 1.13
CA VAL A 331 9.65 25.06 1.44
C VAL A 331 8.34 24.40 1.89
N ARG A 332 7.58 25.08 2.75
CA ARG A 332 6.19 24.71 3.08
C ARG A 332 5.24 25.40 2.12
N LEU A 333 4.20 24.70 1.68
CA LEU A 333 3.19 25.24 0.79
C LEU A 333 1.85 25.27 1.53
N PHE A 334 1.20 26.42 1.50
CA PHE A 334 -0.09 26.62 2.15
C PHE A 334 -1.14 27.11 1.15
N THR A 335 -2.35 26.61 1.32
CA THR A 335 -3.58 27.11 0.69
C THR A 335 -4.62 27.32 1.78
N ASP A 336 -5.39 28.41 1.71
CA ASP A 336 -6.37 28.79 2.73
C ASP A 336 -5.83 28.78 4.18
N GLY A 337 -4.54 29.06 4.36
CA GLY A 337 -3.86 29.08 5.65
C GLY A 337 -3.57 27.71 6.27
N GLN A 338 -3.83 26.61 5.56
CA GLN A 338 -3.44 25.25 5.97
C GLN A 338 -2.23 24.80 5.16
N GLN A 339 -1.29 24.08 5.79
CA GLN A 339 -0.21 23.44 5.05
C GLN A 339 -0.81 22.27 4.26
N VAL A 340 -0.49 22.23 2.96
CA VAL A 340 -0.95 21.17 2.06
C VAL A 340 0.17 20.29 1.54
N ALA A 341 1.40 20.81 1.46
CA ALA A 341 2.58 20.04 1.04
C ALA A 341 3.87 20.74 1.49
N TYR A 342 5.00 20.04 1.37
CA TYR A 342 6.31 20.66 1.19
C TYR A 342 6.66 20.74 -0.30
N GLY A 343 7.70 21.47 -0.66
CA GLY A 343 8.30 21.44 -1.99
C GLY A 343 9.81 21.62 -1.93
N LEU A 344 10.50 21.22 -2.99
CA LEU A 344 11.94 21.38 -3.15
C LEU A 344 12.24 22.49 -4.15
N VAL A 345 13.14 23.40 -3.78
CA VAL A 345 13.64 24.44 -4.68
C VAL A 345 14.57 23.80 -5.70
N VAL A 346 14.29 24.02 -6.97
CA VAL A 346 15.02 23.44 -8.12
C VAL A 346 16.18 24.32 -8.55
N ASP A 347 15.97 25.64 -8.64
CA ASP A 347 17.02 26.59 -9.05
C ASP A 347 16.89 27.96 -8.37
N GLU A 348 17.95 28.77 -8.45
CA GLU A 348 18.05 30.11 -7.85
C GLU A 348 16.98 31.10 -8.38
N SER A 349 16.30 30.78 -9.49
CA SER A 349 15.22 31.62 -10.02
C SER A 349 13.90 31.46 -9.25
N GLY A 350 13.87 30.57 -8.26
CA GLY A 350 12.67 30.23 -7.51
C GLY A 350 11.80 29.19 -8.20
N LEU A 351 12.35 28.42 -9.14
CA LEU A 351 11.64 27.24 -9.64
C LEU A 351 11.60 26.18 -8.52
N ALA A 352 10.46 25.54 -8.29
CA ALA A 352 10.31 24.51 -7.27
C ALA A 352 9.45 23.34 -7.77
N VAL A 353 9.58 22.17 -7.14
CA VAL A 353 8.77 20.98 -7.41
C VAL A 353 8.07 20.52 -6.13
N THR A 354 6.85 20.00 -6.25
CA THR A 354 6.04 19.51 -5.14
C THR A 354 5.13 18.37 -5.60
N LYS A 355 4.42 17.73 -4.68
CA LYS A 355 3.33 16.80 -4.97
C LYS A 355 2.14 17.52 -5.59
N ALA A 356 1.63 17.00 -6.71
CA ALA A 356 0.53 17.60 -7.46
C ALA A 356 -0.84 17.29 -6.86
N SER A 357 -1.09 16.07 -6.38
CA SER A 357 -2.40 15.71 -5.83
C SER A 357 -2.78 16.50 -4.58
N GLU A 358 -1.82 17.18 -3.93
CA GLU A 358 -2.07 17.98 -2.72
C GLU A 358 -2.38 19.45 -2.97
N ILE A 359 -2.09 19.95 -4.17
CA ILE A 359 -2.25 21.36 -4.52
C ILE A 359 -3.11 21.46 -5.76
N ASP A 360 -4.19 22.24 -5.71
CA ASP A 360 -4.94 22.57 -6.91
C ASP A 360 -4.04 23.33 -7.90
N PRO A 361 -3.80 22.82 -9.12
CA PRO A 361 -3.00 23.51 -10.13
C PRO A 361 -3.59 24.85 -10.61
N ARG A 362 -4.86 25.13 -10.26
CA ARG A 362 -5.53 26.41 -10.55
C ARG A 362 -5.52 27.38 -9.36
N GLU A 363 -4.95 26.95 -8.22
CA GLU A 363 -4.82 27.80 -7.05
C GLU A 363 -4.05 29.08 -7.41
N THR A 364 -4.64 30.22 -7.05
CA THR A 364 -4.05 31.53 -7.33
C THR A 364 -3.36 32.12 -6.11
N SER A 365 -3.57 31.52 -4.94
CA SER A 365 -3.12 31.98 -3.63
C SER A 365 -2.29 30.92 -2.89
N ILE A 366 -1.19 30.48 -3.50
CA ILE A 366 -0.23 29.59 -2.83
C ILE A 366 0.75 30.44 -2.01
N MET A 367 0.74 30.24 -0.69
CA MET A 367 1.73 30.83 0.21
C MET A 367 2.91 29.88 0.40
N VAL A 368 4.11 30.44 0.50
CA VAL A 368 5.38 29.72 0.64
C VAL A 368 5.97 30.04 2.00
N GLY A 369 6.06 29.06 2.88
CA GLY A 369 6.78 29.15 4.15
C GLY A 369 8.23 28.73 3.98
N THR A 370 9.13 29.53 4.54
CA THR A 370 10.57 29.27 4.60
C THR A 370 11.04 29.39 6.05
N SER A 371 12.29 29.01 6.33
CA SER A 371 12.94 29.29 7.62
C SER A 371 12.99 30.79 7.98
N ARG A 372 12.81 31.68 6.98
CA ARG A 372 12.88 33.14 7.11
C ARG A 372 11.51 33.82 7.22
N GLY A 373 10.42 33.11 6.97
CA GLY A 373 9.05 33.65 7.01
C GLY A 373 8.15 33.17 5.87
N LEU A 374 6.97 33.80 5.76
CA LEU A 374 5.92 33.46 4.80
C LEU A 374 5.89 34.45 3.63
N LEU A 375 5.85 33.94 2.40
CA LEU A 375 5.80 34.70 1.15
C LEU A 375 4.53 34.34 0.37
N GLU A 376 3.93 35.30 -0.33
CA GLU A 376 2.72 35.09 -1.13
C GLU A 376 3.04 35.09 -2.63
N GLY A 377 2.35 34.24 -3.39
CA GLY A 377 2.28 34.36 -4.85
C GLY A 377 3.07 33.29 -5.62
N ALA A 378 3.24 32.09 -5.04
CA ALA A 378 3.69 30.96 -5.83
C ALA A 378 2.65 30.59 -6.90
N LYS A 379 3.12 30.18 -8.09
CA LYS A 379 2.27 29.91 -9.25
C LYS A 379 2.56 28.54 -9.85
N PRO A 380 1.54 27.69 -10.07
CA PRO A 380 1.67 26.49 -10.87
C PRO A 380 2.16 26.78 -12.30
N LEU A 381 3.11 25.99 -12.79
CA LEU A 381 3.67 26.11 -14.14
C LEU A 381 3.36 24.90 -15.03
N ALA A 382 3.56 23.69 -14.50
CA ALA A 382 3.40 22.43 -15.24
C ALA A 382 3.12 21.28 -14.27
N ILE A 383 2.47 20.24 -14.77
CA ILE A 383 2.13 19.04 -13.98
C ILE A 383 2.57 17.78 -14.74
N ASP A 384 3.23 16.88 -14.03
CA ASP A 384 3.44 15.50 -14.43
C ASP A 384 2.45 14.63 -13.65
N ARG A 385 1.37 14.23 -14.33
CA ARG A 385 0.29 13.44 -13.71
C ARG A 385 0.68 11.99 -13.44
N THR A 386 1.69 11.48 -14.15
CA THR A 386 2.17 10.11 -13.96
C THR A 386 2.94 9.99 -12.65
N LEU A 387 3.84 10.93 -12.39
CA LEU A 387 4.64 10.94 -11.16
C LEU A 387 4.03 11.78 -10.04
N ASP A 388 2.87 12.37 -10.29
CA ASP A 388 2.18 13.27 -9.36
C ASP A 388 3.03 14.48 -8.93
N LEU A 389 3.77 15.07 -9.88
CA LEU A 389 4.63 16.22 -9.64
C LEU A 389 4.02 17.49 -10.20
N LEU A 390 4.12 18.57 -9.42
CA LEU A 390 3.75 19.92 -9.82
C LEU A 390 4.99 20.81 -9.78
N LEU A 391 5.26 21.47 -10.91
CA LEU A 391 6.28 22.49 -11.03
C LEU A 391 5.68 23.86 -10.68
N LEU A 392 6.32 24.57 -9.76
CA LEU A 392 5.91 25.87 -9.24
C LEU A 392 6.95 26.95 -9.56
N GLN A 393 6.48 28.15 -9.81
CA GLN A 393 7.28 29.37 -9.71
C GLN A 393 7.04 29.99 -8.33
N LEU A 394 8.06 30.03 -7.49
CA LEU A 394 8.02 30.74 -6.21
C LEU A 394 8.12 32.25 -6.44
N PRO A 395 7.68 33.08 -5.46
CA PRO A 395 7.85 34.53 -5.49
C PRO A 395 9.32 34.95 -5.64
N GLU A 396 9.56 36.20 -6.04
CA GLU A 396 10.92 36.75 -6.05
C GLU A 396 11.56 36.63 -4.66
N GLY A 397 12.75 36.04 -4.60
CA GLY A 397 13.42 35.70 -3.35
C GLY A 397 14.86 35.24 -3.57
N ASP A 398 15.56 35.04 -2.47
CA ASP A 398 16.91 34.47 -2.41
C ASP A 398 16.77 32.97 -2.13
N TRP A 399 16.78 32.17 -3.20
CA TRP A 399 16.44 30.75 -3.18
C TRP A 399 17.69 29.88 -3.24
N THR A 400 17.84 28.99 -2.26
CA THR A 400 18.88 27.95 -2.26
C THR A 400 18.35 26.73 -2.99
N PRO A 401 18.96 26.30 -4.12
CA PRO A 401 18.51 25.11 -4.82
C PRO A 401 18.94 23.83 -4.12
N ALA A 402 18.09 22.81 -4.24
CA ALA A 402 18.40 21.46 -3.79
C ALA A 402 19.49 20.83 -4.70
N PRO A 403 20.38 19.98 -4.16
CA PRO A 403 21.42 19.33 -4.94
C PRO A 403 20.84 18.17 -5.76
N LEU A 404 20.24 18.49 -6.91
CA LEU A 404 19.63 17.50 -7.82
C LEU A 404 20.65 16.72 -8.67
N GLU A 405 21.93 16.83 -8.34
CA GLU A 405 23.04 16.17 -9.04
C GLU A 405 23.65 15.06 -8.18
N GLY A 406 23.89 13.91 -8.80
CA GLY A 406 24.31 12.69 -8.11
C GLY A 406 23.13 11.79 -7.74
N GLU A 407 23.43 10.53 -7.45
CA GLU A 407 22.45 9.55 -6.99
C GLU A 407 23.13 8.65 -5.97
N ALA A 408 22.66 8.70 -4.73
CA ALA A 408 23.05 7.71 -3.73
C ALA A 408 22.32 6.41 -4.05
N VAL A 409 23.08 5.33 -4.23
CA VAL A 409 22.50 3.99 -4.30
C VAL A 409 22.21 3.57 -2.86
N LEU A 410 20.94 3.47 -2.50
CA LEU A 410 20.53 3.02 -1.19
C LEU A 410 20.31 1.51 -1.21
N GLU A 411 20.95 0.85 -0.27
CA GLU A 411 20.71 -0.56 0.04
C GLU A 411 19.53 -0.67 1.00
N SER A 412 18.85 -1.82 1.00
CA SER A 412 17.82 -2.15 1.97
C SER A 412 18.38 -2.09 3.39
N GLY A 413 17.78 -1.28 4.25
CA GLY A 413 18.24 -1.05 5.62
C GLY A 413 18.96 0.29 5.83
N ALA A 414 19.29 1.01 4.75
CA ALA A 414 19.88 2.34 4.84
C ALA A 414 18.98 3.30 5.63
N LEU A 415 19.56 4.06 6.55
CA LEU A 415 18.84 5.05 7.34
C LEU A 415 18.57 6.29 6.50
N VAL A 416 17.30 6.65 6.40
CA VAL A 416 16.84 7.82 5.64
C VAL A 416 16.02 8.75 6.52
N ILE A 417 16.16 10.05 6.26
CA ILE A 417 15.59 11.12 7.06
C ILE A 417 14.71 11.99 6.16
N SER A 418 13.47 12.20 6.56
CA SER A 418 12.55 13.14 5.93
C SER A 418 12.73 14.53 6.55
N ALA A 419 13.15 15.50 5.74
CA ALA A 419 13.46 16.86 6.16
C ALA A 419 12.45 17.87 5.59
N GLY A 420 11.97 18.75 6.46
CA GLY A 420 11.09 19.88 6.12
C GLY A 420 11.86 21.20 6.09
N THR A 421 11.15 22.30 6.38
CA THR A 421 11.77 23.63 6.58
C THR A 421 12.38 23.83 7.96
N ASP A 422 12.04 22.93 8.90
CA ASP A 422 12.51 22.97 10.28
C ASP A 422 13.75 22.07 10.41
N ARG A 423 14.61 22.37 11.39
CA ARG A 423 15.77 21.52 11.69
C ARG A 423 15.37 20.18 12.31
N ASP A 424 14.23 20.12 13.00
CA ASP A 424 13.73 18.83 13.52
C ASP A 424 13.30 17.95 12.32
N PRO A 425 13.82 16.72 12.18
CA PRO A 425 13.33 15.81 11.14
C PRO A 425 11.83 15.56 11.27
N ILE A 426 11.14 15.49 10.13
CA ILE A 426 9.74 15.06 10.06
C ILE A 426 9.63 13.63 10.57
N ALA A 427 10.49 12.76 10.03
CA ALA A 427 10.62 11.37 10.40
C ALA A 427 12.01 10.85 10.01
N PHE A 428 12.43 9.75 10.61
CA PHE A 428 13.46 8.89 10.04
C PHE A 428 12.96 7.44 10.02
N GLY A 429 13.62 6.62 9.22
CA GLY A 429 13.32 5.21 9.07
C GLY A 429 14.41 4.53 8.25
N ILE A 430 14.13 3.32 7.79
CA ILE A 430 15.01 2.57 6.90
C ILE A 430 14.36 2.34 5.55
N THR A 431 15.18 2.25 4.50
CA THR A 431 14.75 1.69 3.21
C THR A 431 14.39 0.21 3.38
N GLN A 432 13.33 -0.25 2.71
CA GLN A 432 12.75 -1.57 3.00
C GLN A 432 13.16 -2.65 1.98
N LEU A 433 13.38 -2.25 0.74
CA LEU A 433 13.65 -3.12 -0.41
C LEU A 433 14.55 -2.41 -1.43
N ASP A 434 15.39 -3.18 -2.11
CA ASP A 434 16.22 -2.68 -3.22
C ASP A 434 15.40 -2.59 -4.50
N GLY A 435 15.39 -1.41 -5.14
CA GLY A 435 14.79 -1.24 -6.47
C GLY A 435 13.29 -1.55 -6.54
N TYR A 436 12.52 -1.12 -5.54
CA TYR A 436 11.08 -1.36 -5.51
C TYR A 436 10.36 -0.56 -6.61
N GLU A 437 9.48 -1.23 -7.34
CA GLU A 437 8.56 -0.59 -8.27
C GLU A 437 7.19 -0.43 -7.61
N SER A 438 6.80 0.83 -7.38
CA SER A 438 5.44 1.23 -7.07
C SER A 438 4.58 1.04 -8.32
N ASP A 439 4.16 -0.20 -8.52
CA ASP A 439 3.26 -0.57 -9.58
C ASP A 439 1.80 -0.22 -9.18
N LEU A 440 0.98 0.00 -10.19
CA LEU A 440 -0.47 0.17 -10.09
C LEU A 440 -1.14 -1.11 -9.60
N SER A 441 -0.42 -2.23 -9.52
CA SER A 441 -0.93 -3.48 -8.94
C SER A 441 -1.34 -3.40 -7.46
N ILE A 442 -0.96 -2.35 -6.73
CA ILE A 442 -1.54 -2.05 -5.40
C ILE A 442 -2.95 -1.44 -5.53
N LEU A 443 -3.24 -0.67 -6.60
CA LEU A 443 -4.61 -0.37 -7.03
C LEU A 443 -5.31 -1.62 -7.57
N ASP A 444 -4.59 -2.61 -8.09
CA ASP A 444 -5.16 -3.90 -8.53
C ASP A 444 -5.69 -4.78 -7.37
N ARG A 445 -5.83 -4.28 -6.14
CA ARG A 445 -6.59 -5.01 -5.11
C ARG A 445 -7.96 -4.42 -4.95
N ALA A 446 -8.96 -5.25 -5.21
CA ALA A 446 -10.34 -4.82 -5.14
C ALA A 446 -10.74 -4.36 -3.75
N PHE A 447 -11.32 -3.17 -3.68
CA PHE A 447 -11.77 -2.56 -2.46
C PHE A 447 -13.26 -2.28 -2.50
N LEU A 448 -13.99 -2.86 -1.55
CA LEU A 448 -15.43 -2.68 -1.44
C LEU A 448 -15.81 -1.46 -0.56
N GLY A 449 -14.98 -1.10 0.43
CA GLY A 449 -15.22 0.09 1.27
C GLY A 449 -16.25 -0.10 2.39
N ILE A 450 -16.18 -1.25 3.07
CA ILE A 450 -17.07 -1.59 4.20
C ILE A 450 -16.27 -2.06 5.42
N SER A 451 -16.80 -1.78 6.60
CA SER A 451 -16.36 -2.36 7.87
C SER A 451 -17.35 -3.42 8.33
N PHE A 452 -16.87 -4.43 9.05
CA PHE A 452 -17.67 -5.58 9.47
C PHE A 452 -17.68 -5.74 10.98
N GLN A 453 -18.66 -6.50 11.46
CA GLN A 453 -18.65 -7.03 12.82
C GLN A 453 -18.02 -8.41 12.82
N ASP A 454 -17.07 -8.64 13.73
CA ASP A 454 -16.63 -9.97 14.07
C ASP A 454 -17.76 -10.70 14.81
N PHE A 455 -18.20 -11.81 14.23
CA PHE A 455 -19.01 -12.82 14.91
C PHE A 455 -18.17 -14.07 15.09
N ASP A 456 -18.67 -14.96 15.94
CA ASP A 456 -18.15 -16.31 16.05
C ASP A 456 -17.96 -16.96 14.68
N GLU A 457 -16.82 -17.61 14.57
CA GLU A 457 -16.21 -18.01 13.32
C GLU A 457 -16.96 -19.21 12.72
N GLY A 458 -17.94 -18.97 11.83
CA GLY A 458 -18.81 -20.01 11.26
C GLY A 458 -20.22 -19.54 10.89
N VAL A 459 -20.59 -18.32 11.29
CA VAL A 459 -21.85 -17.70 10.88
C VAL A 459 -21.84 -17.38 9.38
N LEU A 460 -22.95 -17.70 8.71
CA LEU A 460 -23.13 -17.41 7.29
C LEU A 460 -23.22 -15.90 7.05
N GLY A 461 -22.33 -15.40 6.20
CA GLY A 461 -22.24 -14.01 5.77
C GLY A 461 -21.41 -13.10 6.68
N ALA A 462 -21.22 -11.86 6.24
CA ALA A 462 -20.56 -10.81 7.01
C ALA A 462 -21.51 -9.63 7.21
N LEU A 463 -21.77 -9.27 8.49
CA LEU A 463 -22.58 -8.10 8.81
C LEU A 463 -21.78 -6.83 8.58
N VAL A 464 -22.33 -5.95 7.76
CA VAL A 464 -21.80 -4.61 7.51
C VAL A 464 -22.05 -3.73 8.74
N ARG A 465 -20.97 -3.28 9.39
CA ARG A 465 -20.98 -2.32 10.50
C ARG A 465 -21.00 -0.88 10.00
N GLY A 466 -20.31 -0.62 8.89
CA GLY A 466 -20.21 0.69 8.28
C GLY A 466 -19.92 0.58 6.80
N VAL A 467 -20.33 1.60 6.06
CA VAL A 467 -20.04 1.76 4.64
C VAL A 467 -19.41 3.14 4.52
N VAL A 468 -18.27 3.24 3.85
CA VAL A 468 -17.60 4.52 3.73
C VAL A 468 -18.05 5.24 2.49
N GLY A 469 -18.30 6.54 2.63
CA GLY A 469 -18.77 7.40 1.57
C GLY A 469 -17.88 7.35 0.33
N GLY A 470 -18.51 7.45 -0.85
CA GLY A 470 -17.80 7.50 -2.12
C GLY A 470 -17.26 6.15 -2.63
N THR A 471 -17.18 5.12 -1.79
CA THR A 471 -16.62 3.80 -2.16
C THR A 471 -17.60 2.93 -2.96
N ALA A 472 -17.09 1.81 -3.51
CA ALA A 472 -17.87 0.82 -4.25
C ALA A 472 -19.14 0.36 -3.52
N ALA A 473 -19.09 0.09 -2.22
CA ALA A 473 -20.24 -0.32 -1.43
C ALA A 473 -21.28 0.79 -1.25
N ASP A 474 -20.84 2.04 -1.09
CA ASP A 474 -21.75 3.18 -1.01
C ASP A 474 -22.46 3.41 -2.35
N ARG A 475 -21.71 3.37 -3.47
CA ARG A 475 -22.22 3.48 -4.84
C ARG A 475 -23.21 2.34 -5.17
N ALA A 476 -22.85 1.11 -4.82
CA ALA A 476 -23.73 -0.07 -4.94
C ALA A 476 -24.96 0.06 -4.05
N GLY A 477 -24.80 0.75 -2.92
CA GLY A 477 -25.88 1.07 -2.03
C GLY A 477 -26.11 0.09 -0.90
N ILE A 478 -25.05 -0.62 -0.53
CA ILE A 478 -24.89 -1.39 0.70
C ILE A 478 -25.05 -0.43 1.90
N ARG A 479 -25.48 -0.96 3.04
CA ARG A 479 -25.77 -0.20 4.26
C ARG A 479 -25.31 -0.96 5.48
N ARG A 480 -25.06 -0.21 6.56
CA ARG A 480 -24.97 -0.78 7.91
C ARG A 480 -26.20 -1.65 8.18
N GLY A 481 -25.96 -2.86 8.69
CA GLY A 481 -26.99 -3.85 8.97
C GLY A 481 -27.23 -4.85 7.84
N ASP A 482 -26.65 -4.66 6.65
CA ASP A 482 -26.68 -5.67 5.59
C ASP A 482 -25.79 -6.86 5.97
N VAL A 483 -26.21 -8.07 5.59
CA VAL A 483 -25.41 -9.29 5.74
C VAL A 483 -25.04 -9.79 4.35
N ILE A 484 -23.80 -9.62 3.93
CA ILE A 484 -23.31 -10.09 2.63
C ILE A 484 -23.05 -11.59 2.75
N THR A 485 -23.71 -12.40 1.91
CA THR A 485 -23.68 -13.86 1.97
C THR A 485 -22.98 -14.48 0.77
N MET A 486 -22.79 -13.75 -0.33
CA MET A 486 -22.11 -14.24 -1.53
C MET A 486 -21.43 -13.12 -2.33
N VAL A 487 -20.30 -13.43 -2.95
CA VAL A 487 -19.57 -12.58 -3.91
C VAL A 487 -19.21 -13.45 -5.12
N ASP A 488 -19.71 -13.15 -6.31
CA ASP A 488 -19.46 -13.94 -7.55
C ASP A 488 -19.65 -15.45 -7.38
N GLY A 489 -20.74 -15.85 -6.72
CA GLY A 489 -21.02 -17.27 -6.43
C GLY A 489 -20.19 -17.87 -5.30
N VAL A 490 -19.20 -17.15 -4.75
CA VAL A 490 -18.40 -17.56 -3.59
C VAL A 490 -19.17 -17.24 -2.31
N LYS A 491 -19.53 -18.29 -1.55
CA LYS A 491 -20.23 -18.17 -0.29
C LYS A 491 -19.36 -17.46 0.76
N ILE A 492 -19.90 -16.45 1.41
CA ILE A 492 -19.21 -15.69 2.44
C ILE A 492 -19.50 -16.29 3.81
N ILE A 493 -18.45 -16.60 4.57
CA ILE A 493 -18.53 -17.12 5.94
C ILE A 493 -17.67 -16.22 6.82
N GLY A 494 -18.34 -15.43 7.67
CA GLY A 494 -17.71 -14.41 8.50
C GLY A 494 -16.99 -13.29 7.72
N PRO A 495 -16.36 -12.35 8.45
CA PRO A 495 -15.69 -11.17 7.86
C PRO A 495 -14.51 -11.52 6.95
N ASN A 496 -13.76 -12.58 7.29
CA ASN A 496 -12.62 -13.04 6.50
C ASN A 496 -13.05 -13.60 5.13
N GLY A 497 -14.26 -14.16 5.02
CA GLY A 497 -14.79 -14.64 3.75
C GLY A 497 -14.84 -13.55 2.67
N ILE A 498 -15.18 -12.30 3.05
CA ILE A 498 -15.18 -11.18 2.10
C ILE A 498 -13.77 -10.76 1.71
N ARG A 499 -12.85 -10.64 2.68
CA ARG A 499 -11.45 -10.29 2.37
C ARG A 499 -10.85 -11.28 1.37
N ASN A 500 -11.20 -12.56 1.50
CA ASN A 500 -10.72 -13.61 0.60
C ASN A 500 -11.37 -13.54 -0.77
N ALA A 501 -12.70 -13.39 -0.81
CA ALA A 501 -13.45 -13.30 -2.06
C ALA A 501 -13.04 -12.08 -2.89
N LEU A 502 -12.66 -10.98 -2.24
CA LEU A 502 -12.15 -9.78 -2.91
C LEU A 502 -10.63 -9.82 -3.13
N GLY A 503 -9.88 -10.61 -2.34
CA GLY A 503 -8.43 -10.56 -2.27
C GLY A 503 -7.69 -11.00 -3.54
N SER A 504 -8.34 -11.79 -4.39
CA SER A 504 -7.83 -12.19 -5.71
C SER A 504 -8.36 -11.31 -6.86
N LEU A 505 -9.26 -10.37 -6.56
CA LEU A 505 -9.92 -9.52 -7.54
C LEU A 505 -9.23 -8.17 -7.64
N ARG A 506 -9.35 -7.53 -8.81
CA ARG A 506 -8.76 -6.22 -9.08
C ARG A 506 -9.71 -5.07 -8.84
N ALA A 507 -9.21 -3.87 -8.49
CA ALA A 507 -10.05 -2.68 -8.60
C ALA A 507 -10.58 -2.56 -10.03
N GLY A 508 -11.78 -2.02 -10.17
CA GLY A 508 -12.56 -2.05 -11.40
C GLY A 508 -13.33 -3.35 -11.64
N SER A 509 -12.99 -4.48 -10.98
CA SER A 509 -13.73 -5.74 -11.13
C SER A 509 -15.19 -5.55 -10.75
N VAL A 510 -16.10 -6.04 -11.61
CA VAL A 510 -17.53 -5.97 -11.36
C VAL A 510 -18.00 -7.31 -10.81
N VAL A 511 -18.37 -7.34 -9.54
CA VAL A 511 -18.81 -8.57 -8.85
C VAL A 511 -20.29 -8.56 -8.57
N GLU A 512 -20.92 -9.72 -8.60
CA GLU A 512 -22.27 -9.93 -8.08
C GLU A 512 -22.20 -10.15 -6.55
N LEU A 513 -22.76 -9.20 -5.80
CA LEU A 513 -22.97 -9.32 -4.36
C LEU A 513 -24.38 -9.80 -4.07
N VAL A 514 -24.51 -10.87 -3.30
CA VAL A 514 -25.77 -11.26 -2.66
C VAL A 514 -25.72 -10.91 -1.18
N PHE A 515 -26.72 -10.17 -0.72
CA PHE A 515 -26.80 -9.72 0.66
C PHE A 515 -28.24 -9.71 1.17
N PHE A 516 -28.40 -9.93 2.47
CA PHE A 516 -29.68 -9.80 3.16
C PHE A 516 -29.80 -8.43 3.80
N ARG A 517 -30.93 -7.77 3.57
CA ARG A 517 -31.33 -6.55 4.26
C ARG A 517 -32.71 -6.76 4.86
N GLU A 518 -32.81 -6.62 6.18
CA GLU A 518 -34.08 -6.80 6.91
C GLU A 518 -34.74 -8.17 6.61
N GLY A 519 -33.93 -9.22 6.40
CA GLY A 519 -34.40 -10.57 6.11
C GLY A 519 -34.81 -10.83 4.65
N VAL A 520 -34.63 -9.86 3.75
CA VAL A 520 -34.89 -10.02 2.31
C VAL A 520 -33.56 -10.07 1.55
N GLU A 521 -33.40 -11.11 0.73
CA GLU A 521 -32.26 -11.28 -0.17
C GLU A 521 -32.29 -10.23 -1.30
N GLN A 522 -31.15 -9.62 -1.57
CA GLN A 522 -30.93 -8.69 -2.65
C GLN A 522 -29.64 -9.06 -3.39
N THR A 523 -29.64 -8.81 -4.69
CA THR A 523 -28.49 -9.03 -5.57
C THR A 523 -28.10 -7.71 -6.22
N GLY A 524 -26.80 -7.44 -6.28
CA GLY A 524 -26.23 -6.22 -6.83
C GLY A 524 -24.93 -6.45 -7.57
N ARG A 525 -24.80 -5.92 -8.79
CA ARG A 525 -23.48 -5.83 -9.44
C ARG A 525 -22.71 -4.65 -8.87
N VAL A 526 -21.51 -4.87 -8.35
CA VAL A 526 -20.71 -3.83 -7.71
C VAL A 526 -19.37 -3.74 -8.40
N ARG A 527 -19.07 -2.58 -8.98
CA ARG A 527 -17.74 -2.24 -9.44
C ARG A 527 -16.88 -1.93 -8.23
N LEU A 528 -15.95 -2.84 -7.92
CA LEU A 528 -14.99 -2.68 -6.83
C LEU A 528 -14.07 -1.50 -7.15
N GLY A 529 -13.78 -0.69 -6.14
CA GLY A 529 -12.89 0.46 -6.27
C GLY A 529 -11.46 0.10 -5.85
N SER A 530 -10.58 1.08 -5.87
CA SER A 530 -9.31 1.02 -5.13
C SER A 530 -9.47 1.63 -3.73
N ARG A 531 -8.49 1.40 -2.84
CA ARG A 531 -8.46 2.07 -1.53
C ARG A 531 -8.36 3.59 -1.64
N ALA A 532 -7.75 4.11 -2.71
CA ALA A 532 -7.62 5.55 -2.97
C ALA A 532 -8.97 6.26 -3.23
N GLU A 533 -10.03 5.52 -3.60
CA GLU A 533 -11.38 6.08 -3.82
C GLU A 533 -12.16 6.35 -2.51
N ALA A 534 -11.59 6.02 -1.36
CA ALA A 534 -12.19 6.29 -0.07
C ALA A 534 -12.18 7.80 0.24
N THR A 535 -13.34 8.39 0.56
CA THR A 535 -13.38 9.77 1.10
C THR A 535 -12.61 9.89 2.42
N ASP A 536 -12.17 11.10 2.77
CA ASP A 536 -11.39 11.46 3.98
C ASP A 536 -11.89 10.88 5.33
N GLU A 537 -13.12 10.35 5.41
CA GLU A 537 -13.67 9.68 6.60
C GLU A 537 -13.21 8.22 6.81
N TYR A 538 -12.34 7.65 5.97
CA TYR A 538 -11.88 6.25 6.10
C TYR A 538 -10.75 6.07 7.13
N ALA A 539 -11.00 6.47 8.38
CA ALA A 539 -10.36 5.85 9.53
C ALA A 539 -11.33 4.77 10.06
N THR A 540 -11.34 3.58 9.44
CA THR A 540 -11.98 2.41 10.07
C THR A 540 -11.00 1.27 10.18
N GLY A 541 -10.70 0.87 11.42
CA GLY A 541 -9.67 -0.10 11.77
C GLY A 541 -8.48 0.55 12.47
N ASN A 542 -7.40 -0.20 12.66
CA ASN A 542 -6.15 0.23 13.30
C ASN A 542 -5.41 1.39 12.58
N ASP A 543 -6.02 2.08 11.62
CA ASP A 543 -5.37 3.10 10.80
C ASP A 543 -5.99 4.48 11.11
N GLU A 544 -5.45 5.18 12.14
CA GLU A 544 -5.71 6.62 12.33
C GLU A 544 -4.92 7.51 11.35
N ILE A 545 -4.03 6.93 10.54
CA ILE A 545 -3.17 7.69 9.63
C ILE A 545 -3.82 7.82 8.26
N ARG A 546 -3.97 9.05 7.80
CA ARG A 546 -4.41 9.37 6.44
C ARG A 546 -3.37 8.91 5.41
N VAL A 547 -3.80 8.15 4.40
CA VAL A 547 -2.99 7.79 3.22
C VAL A 547 -3.06 8.91 2.18
N SER A 548 -2.09 8.96 1.27
CA SER A 548 -2.08 9.94 0.18
C SER A 548 -3.20 9.66 -0.82
N ARG A 549 -3.75 10.71 -1.45
CA ARG A 549 -4.81 10.58 -2.47
C ARG A 549 -4.33 9.82 -3.71
N HIS A 550 -3.12 10.11 -4.14
CA HIS A 550 -2.39 9.34 -5.14
C HIS A 550 -1.17 8.74 -4.45
N ASP A 551 -1.14 7.41 -4.32
CA ASP A 551 -0.24 6.71 -3.42
C ASP A 551 0.50 5.51 -4.03
N THR A 552 0.37 5.30 -5.34
CA THR A 552 0.88 4.14 -6.09
C THR A 552 1.12 4.50 -7.56
N GLY A 553 1.76 3.62 -8.34
CA GLY A 553 1.89 3.78 -9.79
C GLY A 553 3.01 4.69 -10.27
N PHE A 554 3.95 5.03 -9.38
CA PHE A 554 5.07 5.91 -9.68
C PHE A 554 6.22 5.23 -10.44
N GLY A 555 6.14 3.92 -10.68
CA GLY A 555 7.27 3.13 -11.18
C GLY A 555 8.33 2.97 -10.09
N ALA A 556 9.60 3.09 -10.43
CA ALA A 556 10.68 2.92 -9.43
C ALA A 556 10.60 3.99 -8.33
N VAL A 557 10.60 3.54 -7.07
CA VAL A 557 10.55 4.41 -5.88
C VAL A 557 11.52 3.93 -4.80
N ILE A 558 11.88 4.84 -3.90
CA ILE A 558 12.49 4.50 -2.61
C ILE A 558 11.35 4.22 -1.64
N GLN A 559 11.23 2.96 -1.20
CA GLN A 559 10.27 2.56 -0.17
C GLN A 559 10.95 2.61 1.21
N HIS A 560 10.36 3.35 2.15
CA HIS A 560 10.86 3.47 3.53
C HIS A 560 9.73 3.44 4.58
N ASP A 561 10.07 3.18 5.83
CA ASP A 561 9.10 3.02 6.94
C ASP A 561 8.94 4.28 7.84
N GLY A 562 9.54 5.40 7.42
CA GLY A 562 9.37 6.71 8.05
C GLY A 562 7.92 7.20 7.94
N LEU A 563 7.37 7.80 9.01
CA LEU A 563 6.00 8.31 9.01
C LEU A 563 5.95 9.73 8.43
N VAL A 564 5.61 9.82 7.15
CA VAL A 564 5.33 11.10 6.47
C VAL A 564 3.84 11.17 6.19
N ARG A 565 3.17 12.24 6.64
CA ARG A 565 1.75 12.46 6.38
C ARG A 565 1.52 13.00 4.97
N PRO A 566 0.31 12.90 4.40
CA PRO A 566 0.02 13.43 3.07
C PRO A 566 0.39 14.92 2.91
N GLU A 567 0.10 15.75 3.92
CA GLU A 567 0.43 17.18 3.95
C GLU A 567 1.93 17.47 4.16
N GLU A 568 2.72 16.43 4.45
CA GLU A 568 4.18 16.47 4.59
C GLU A 568 4.89 15.88 3.35
N CYS A 569 4.15 15.35 2.38
CA CYS A 569 4.72 14.96 1.09
C CYS A 569 5.24 16.19 0.32
N GLY A 570 6.21 15.96 -0.56
CA GLY A 570 7.06 16.97 -1.18
C GLY A 570 8.27 17.37 -0.33
N SER A 571 8.44 16.76 0.85
CA SER A 571 9.62 16.93 1.71
C SER A 571 10.84 16.21 1.15
N ALA A 572 12.03 16.70 1.50
CA ALA A 572 13.28 16.06 1.11
C ALA A 572 13.45 14.74 1.83
N LEU A 573 13.91 13.70 1.13
CA LEU A 573 14.47 12.49 1.72
C LEU A 573 15.99 12.57 1.58
N ILE A 574 16.70 12.46 2.70
CA ILE A 574 18.17 12.54 2.77
C ILE A 574 18.78 11.32 3.48
N ASP A 575 20.06 11.04 3.21
CA ASP A 575 20.85 10.03 3.92
C ASP A 575 21.53 10.60 5.19
N LEU A 576 22.28 9.78 5.94
CA LEU A 576 23.05 10.20 7.12
C LEU A 576 24.23 11.14 6.82
N ASP A 577 24.57 11.35 5.55
CA ASP A 577 25.57 12.31 5.09
C ASP A 577 24.93 13.66 4.71
N GLY A 578 23.59 13.75 4.73
CA GLY A 578 22.83 14.94 4.34
C GLY A 578 22.62 15.06 2.84
N ASN A 579 23.00 14.05 2.05
CA ASN A 579 22.78 14.07 0.61
C ASN A 579 21.31 13.85 0.30
N LEU A 580 20.78 14.58 -0.68
CA LEU A 580 19.44 14.38 -1.19
C LEU A 580 19.37 13.06 -1.97
N VAL A 581 18.53 12.14 -1.51
CA VAL A 581 18.31 10.84 -2.16
C VAL A 581 16.98 10.78 -2.91
N GLY A 582 16.00 11.59 -2.49
CA GLY A 582 14.72 11.70 -3.17
C GLY A 582 13.78 12.74 -2.58
N MET A 583 12.53 12.71 -3.01
CA MET A 583 11.44 13.53 -2.47
C MET A 583 10.27 12.64 -2.09
N ASN A 584 9.79 12.74 -0.85
CA ASN A 584 8.64 11.96 -0.39
C ASN A 584 7.40 12.27 -1.24
N ILE A 585 6.84 11.26 -1.90
CA ILE A 585 5.72 11.44 -2.83
C ILE A 585 4.40 10.87 -2.32
N ALA A 586 4.44 9.84 -1.48
CA ALA A 586 3.20 9.21 -1.02
C ALA A 586 3.34 8.45 0.30
N ARG A 587 2.33 8.60 1.15
CA ARG A 587 2.04 7.67 2.24
C ARG A 587 1.07 6.60 1.74
N ASN A 588 1.55 5.38 1.54
CA ASN A 588 0.74 4.28 0.99
C ASN A 588 -0.10 3.57 2.06
N ASP A 589 0.51 3.29 3.22
CA ASP A 589 -0.16 2.71 4.39
C ASP A 589 0.66 3.00 5.65
N ARG A 590 0.27 2.44 6.82
CA ARG A 590 1.01 2.67 8.07
C ARG A 590 2.45 2.11 8.11
N THR A 591 2.83 1.28 7.15
CA THR A 591 4.11 0.57 7.07
C THR A 591 5.01 1.02 5.90
N ARG A 592 4.46 1.78 4.94
CA ARG A 592 5.12 2.13 3.68
C ARG A 592 4.93 3.59 3.31
N THR A 593 6.05 4.27 3.04
CA THR A 593 6.11 5.59 2.40
C THR A 593 7.01 5.49 1.18
N PHE A 594 6.61 6.17 0.11
CA PHE A 594 7.35 6.23 -1.14
C PHE A 594 7.97 7.61 -1.30
N ALA A 595 9.22 7.62 -1.75
CA ALA A 595 9.91 8.79 -2.26
C ALA A 595 10.33 8.56 -3.71
N LEU A 596 10.23 9.60 -4.53
CA LEU A 596 10.78 9.61 -5.87
C LEU A 596 12.30 9.80 -5.81
N PRO A 597 13.10 8.91 -6.41
CA PRO A 597 14.54 9.11 -6.56
C PRO A 597 14.85 10.44 -7.26
N VAL A 598 15.96 11.09 -6.88
CA VAL A 598 16.42 12.35 -7.49
C VAL A 598 16.55 12.22 -9.02
N SER A 599 17.02 11.07 -9.51
CA SER A 599 17.18 10.80 -10.94
C SER A 599 15.86 10.89 -11.72
N ILE A 600 14.79 10.30 -11.18
CA ILE A 600 13.44 10.30 -11.76
C ILE A 600 12.82 11.69 -11.68
N MET A 601 12.93 12.33 -10.52
CA MET A 601 12.41 13.68 -10.30
C MET A 601 13.06 14.70 -11.25
N ARG A 602 14.40 14.65 -11.39
CA ARG A 602 15.14 15.52 -12.32
C ARG A 602 14.68 15.34 -13.77
N ALA A 603 14.54 14.10 -14.23
CA ALA A 603 14.07 13.82 -15.59
C ALA A 603 12.66 14.40 -15.83
N SER A 604 11.76 14.27 -14.85
CA SER A 604 10.41 14.87 -14.93
C SER A 604 10.44 16.40 -14.95
N ILE A 605 11.27 17.03 -14.10
CA ILE A 605 11.46 18.49 -14.08
C ILE A 605 11.96 19.00 -15.43
N GLU A 606 13.00 18.39 -16.00
CA GLU A 606 13.53 18.77 -17.31
C GLU A 606 12.47 18.67 -18.42
N ASN A 607 11.68 17.60 -18.40
CA ASN A 607 10.56 17.42 -19.33
C ASN A 607 9.52 18.54 -19.18
N MET A 608 9.11 18.84 -17.94
CA MET A 608 8.15 19.92 -17.65
C MET A 608 8.68 21.30 -18.08
N ARG A 609 9.99 21.58 -17.94
CA ARG A 609 10.63 22.84 -18.37
C ARG A 609 10.69 23.02 -19.89
N SER A 610 10.89 21.94 -20.63
CA SER A 610 11.14 21.99 -22.09
C SER A 610 9.89 22.22 -22.95
N GLY A 611 8.69 22.13 -22.37
CA GLY A 611 7.42 22.47 -23.02
C GLY A 611 6.80 21.34 -23.86
N GLY A 612 5.91 20.56 -23.25
CA GLY A 612 4.75 19.90 -23.92
C GLY A 612 5.01 18.91 -25.06
N GLY A 613 6.23 18.45 -25.28
CA GLY A 613 6.55 17.45 -26.30
C GLY A 613 6.60 16.03 -25.71
N ARG A 614 5.64 15.19 -26.09
CA ARG A 614 5.66 13.72 -25.88
C ARG A 614 7.04 13.14 -26.26
N VAL A 615 7.93 12.94 -25.29
CA VAL A 615 9.03 11.98 -25.39
C VAL A 615 8.51 10.67 -24.81
N LYS A 616 8.89 9.55 -25.43
CA LYS A 616 8.49 8.20 -25.04
C LYS A 616 8.65 8.00 -23.53
N VAL A 617 7.49 8.01 -22.87
CA VAL A 617 7.26 7.46 -21.54
C VAL A 617 7.90 6.07 -21.53
N TRP A 618 8.78 5.80 -20.56
CA TRP A 618 9.02 4.44 -20.11
C TRP A 618 7.65 3.82 -19.94
N GLN A 619 7.32 2.77 -20.70
CA GLN A 619 5.98 2.18 -20.71
C GLN A 619 5.66 1.54 -19.36
N VAL A 620 5.32 2.37 -18.38
CA VAL A 620 4.32 2.02 -17.38
C VAL A 620 3.01 2.16 -18.14
N GLU A 621 2.23 1.08 -18.22
CA GLU A 621 0.89 1.12 -18.82
C GLU A 621 0.12 2.29 -18.21
N ASP A 622 -0.50 3.12 -19.06
CA ASP A 622 -1.30 4.26 -18.60
C ASP A 622 -2.26 3.76 -17.51
N PRO A 623 -2.27 4.33 -16.29
CA PRO A 623 -3.16 3.90 -15.21
C PRO A 623 -4.63 3.88 -15.61
N ARG A 624 -5.02 4.67 -16.61
CA ARG A 624 -6.36 4.71 -17.18
C ARG A 624 -6.71 3.45 -17.99
N ARG A 625 -5.73 2.60 -18.32
CA ARG A 625 -5.89 1.38 -19.13
C ARG A 625 -5.93 0.07 -18.33
N LEU A 626 -5.72 0.12 -17.01
CA LEU A 626 -5.71 -1.07 -16.12
C LEU A 626 -7.10 -1.44 -15.56
N GLN A 627 -8.19 -0.94 -16.13
CA GLN A 627 -9.54 -1.20 -15.64
C GLN A 627 -10.08 -2.53 -16.16
N VAL A 628 -10.98 -3.18 -15.39
CA VAL A 628 -11.88 -4.20 -15.95
C VAL A 628 -12.90 -3.47 -16.82
N PRO A 629 -12.84 -3.64 -18.13
CA PRO A 629 -13.57 -2.75 -18.99
C PRO A 629 -15.05 -3.17 -19.09
N LEU A 630 -15.91 -2.27 -19.55
CA LEU A 630 -17.34 -2.54 -19.67
C LEU A 630 -17.63 -3.47 -20.85
N ASP A 631 -18.26 -4.62 -20.59
CA ASP A 631 -18.78 -5.52 -21.63
C ASP A 631 -19.82 -4.83 -22.51
N SER A 632 -19.80 -5.15 -23.80
CA SER A 632 -20.88 -4.75 -24.71
C SER A 632 -22.20 -5.49 -24.38
N GLY A 633 -23.33 -4.79 -24.50
CA GLY A 633 -24.64 -5.43 -24.47
C GLY A 633 -24.86 -6.35 -25.67
N GLU A 634 -25.92 -7.17 -25.66
CA GLU A 634 -26.22 -8.18 -26.69
C GLU A 634 -26.26 -7.66 -28.15
N GLN A 635 -26.32 -6.34 -28.37
CA GLN A 635 -26.36 -5.67 -29.68
C GLN A 635 -25.15 -4.75 -29.94
N GLY A 636 -24.04 -4.92 -29.19
CA GLY A 636 -22.83 -4.09 -29.34
C GLY A 636 -22.95 -2.68 -28.77
N GLU A 637 -23.98 -2.41 -27.96
CA GLU A 637 -24.18 -1.13 -27.29
C GLU A 637 -23.48 -1.09 -25.93
N PHE A 638 -22.92 0.07 -25.56
CA PHE A 638 -22.33 0.28 -24.24
C PHE A 638 -23.23 1.19 -23.40
N LEU A 639 -23.51 0.77 -22.16
CA LEU A 639 -24.20 1.59 -21.17
C LEU A 639 -23.22 1.94 -20.05
N LEU A 640 -22.69 3.15 -20.11
CA LEU A 640 -21.75 3.71 -19.15
C LEU A 640 -22.55 4.32 -17.98
N GLN A 641 -22.78 3.55 -16.91
CA GLN A 641 -23.56 4.06 -15.78
C GLN A 641 -22.73 4.98 -14.91
N ALA A 642 -23.39 5.93 -14.25
CA ALA A 642 -22.78 6.78 -13.22
C ALA A 642 -22.13 5.98 -12.08
N SER A 643 -22.67 4.81 -11.74
CA SER A 643 -22.11 3.93 -10.70
C SER A 643 -20.84 3.19 -11.13
N ASP A 644 -20.60 3.12 -12.44
CA ASP A 644 -19.44 2.45 -13.05
C ASP A 644 -18.31 3.43 -13.40
N ALA A 645 -18.51 4.72 -13.17
CA ALA A 645 -17.54 5.74 -13.53
C ALA A 645 -16.46 5.93 -12.45
N GLN A 646 -15.25 6.23 -12.89
CA GLN A 646 -14.24 6.85 -12.04
C GLN A 646 -14.44 8.36 -12.02
N LEU A 647 -14.25 8.95 -10.84
CA LEU A 647 -14.46 10.38 -10.60
C LEU A 647 -13.12 10.99 -10.20
N PHE A 648 -12.66 11.97 -10.97
CA PHE A 648 -11.43 12.70 -10.72
C PHE A 648 -11.78 14.17 -10.49
N GLY A 649 -11.29 14.73 -9.40
CA GLY A 649 -11.50 16.13 -9.05
C GLY A 649 -12.15 16.33 -7.68
N PRO A 650 -12.02 17.54 -7.10
CA PRO A 650 -12.37 17.79 -5.71
C PRO A 650 -13.88 17.85 -5.45
N ASP A 651 -14.68 18.16 -6.47
CA ASP A 651 -16.10 18.48 -6.29
C ASP A 651 -17.03 17.39 -6.87
N VAL A 652 -16.53 16.62 -7.84
CA VAL A 652 -17.25 15.52 -8.48
C VAL A 652 -17.52 14.37 -7.51
N ARG A 653 -18.79 13.96 -7.45
CA ARG A 653 -19.24 12.93 -6.50
C ARG A 653 -20.41 12.14 -7.06
N PHE A 654 -20.51 10.89 -6.63
CA PHE A 654 -21.68 10.06 -6.90
C PHE A 654 -22.74 10.27 -5.80
N GLU A 655 -23.97 10.57 -6.20
CA GLU A 655 -25.11 10.69 -5.28
C GLU A 655 -26.18 9.63 -5.58
N ARG A 656 -26.75 9.06 -4.50
CA ARG A 656 -27.84 8.09 -4.61
C ARG A 656 -29.19 8.77 -4.85
N SER A 657 -30.01 8.17 -5.70
CA SER A 657 -31.36 8.69 -5.96
C SER A 657 -32.30 8.50 -4.75
N ARG A 658 -32.81 9.61 -4.20
CA ARG A 658 -33.76 9.59 -3.06
C ARG A 658 -35.04 8.77 -3.32
N ARG A 659 -35.47 8.64 -4.58
CA ARG A 659 -36.65 7.86 -4.99
C ARG A 659 -36.38 6.36 -5.12
N ALA A 660 -35.12 5.96 -5.23
CA ALA A 660 -34.71 4.58 -5.48
C ALA A 660 -34.09 3.90 -4.24
N ARG A 661 -34.57 4.25 -3.04
CA ARG A 661 -34.11 3.70 -1.75
C ARG A 661 -34.15 2.18 -1.62
N ARG A 662 -34.76 1.46 -2.57
CA ARG A 662 -34.88 0.00 -2.65
C ARG A 662 -34.11 -0.67 -3.81
N SER A 663 -33.51 0.08 -4.73
CA SER A 663 -32.78 -0.48 -5.89
C SER A 663 -31.27 -0.38 -5.68
N VAL A 664 -30.58 -1.49 -5.92
CA VAL A 664 -29.11 -1.55 -6.02
C VAL A 664 -28.68 -0.81 -7.30
N ASN A 665 -27.54 -0.11 -7.28
CA ASN A 665 -26.96 0.67 -8.41
C ASN A 665 -27.78 1.87 -8.94
N SER A 666 -28.57 2.52 -8.09
CA SER A 666 -29.40 3.67 -8.52
C SER A 666 -28.87 5.02 -8.02
N GLY A 667 -28.25 5.78 -8.91
CA GLY A 667 -27.70 7.10 -8.59
C GLY A 667 -27.33 7.95 -9.82
N TYR A 668 -26.66 9.06 -9.56
CA TYR A 668 -26.19 10.01 -10.55
C TYR A 668 -24.90 10.67 -10.07
N ILE A 669 -24.02 11.06 -10.97
CA ILE A 669 -22.88 11.91 -10.66
C ILE A 669 -23.35 13.36 -10.63
N THR A 670 -22.86 14.11 -9.66
CA THR A 670 -23.11 15.53 -9.45
C THR A 670 -21.80 16.22 -9.10
N GLY A 671 -21.83 17.55 -9.10
CA GLY A 671 -20.69 18.35 -8.70
C GLY A 671 -19.59 18.31 -9.75
N ILE A 672 -19.87 17.92 -11.00
CA ILE A 672 -18.95 18.15 -12.12
C ILE A 672 -18.90 19.68 -12.29
N ASP A 673 -17.90 20.30 -11.68
CA ASP A 673 -17.66 21.73 -11.70
C ASP A 673 -16.24 22.10 -12.15
N GLY A 674 -16.19 23.10 -13.02
CA GLY A 674 -14.98 23.55 -13.67
C GLY A 674 -14.23 22.50 -14.48
N THR A 675 -13.08 22.92 -14.97
CA THR A 675 -12.15 22.11 -15.77
C THR A 675 -11.29 21.13 -14.95
N ARG A 676 -11.57 21.00 -13.64
CA ARG A 676 -10.84 20.14 -12.69
C ARG A 676 -11.49 18.77 -12.55
N ASP A 677 -12.79 18.69 -12.84
CA ASP A 677 -13.58 17.50 -12.66
C ASP A 677 -13.72 16.70 -13.96
N GLU A 678 -13.42 15.42 -13.87
CA GLU A 678 -13.49 14.48 -14.98
C GLU A 678 -14.17 13.18 -14.52
N VAL A 679 -15.04 12.68 -15.39
CA VAL A 679 -15.73 11.40 -15.22
C VAL A 679 -15.22 10.45 -16.29
N LEU A 680 -14.75 9.26 -15.91
CA LEU A 680 -14.07 8.35 -16.82
C LEU A 680 -14.67 6.93 -16.78
N TRP A 681 -14.72 6.30 -17.96
CA TRP A 681 -15.04 4.88 -18.17
C TRP A 681 -14.02 4.24 -19.13
N VAL A 682 -13.89 2.91 -19.08
CA VAL A 682 -13.06 2.13 -20.01
C VAL A 682 -13.89 1.01 -20.62
N LEU A 683 -13.76 0.82 -21.93
CA LEU A 683 -14.45 -0.21 -22.73
C LEU A 683 -13.49 -1.35 -23.09
N ASP A 684 -13.98 -2.60 -23.11
CA ASP A 684 -13.18 -3.81 -23.42
C ASP A 684 -13.37 -4.13 -24.87
N ASP A 685 -12.26 -4.29 -25.61
CA ASP A 685 -12.25 -4.73 -27.00
C ASP A 685 -13.46 -4.20 -27.81
N PRO A 686 -13.74 -2.88 -27.76
CA PRO A 686 -14.97 -2.38 -28.35
C PRO A 686 -14.88 -2.52 -29.87
N GLU A 687 -15.96 -2.95 -30.51
CA GLU A 687 -16.00 -2.99 -31.98
C GLU A 687 -15.64 -1.60 -32.56
N PRO A 688 -14.58 -1.47 -33.37
CA PRO A 688 -14.18 -0.17 -33.89
C PRO A 688 -15.24 0.37 -34.84
N GLY A 689 -15.57 1.65 -34.69
CA GLY A 689 -16.61 2.27 -35.52
C GLY A 689 -17.23 3.53 -34.94
N VAL A 690 -18.30 3.97 -35.58
CA VAL A 690 -19.02 5.19 -35.22
C VAL A 690 -20.21 4.84 -34.33
N TYR A 691 -20.28 5.50 -33.19
CA TYR A 691 -21.31 5.33 -32.17
C TYR A 691 -22.11 6.61 -32.00
N GLN A 692 -23.43 6.52 -31.94
CA GLN A 692 -24.28 7.62 -31.48
C GLN A 692 -24.19 7.70 -29.95
N VAL A 693 -23.90 8.90 -29.45
CA VAL A 693 -23.76 9.18 -28.02
C VAL A 693 -25.06 9.75 -27.49
N ARG A 694 -25.61 9.09 -26.46
CA ARG A 694 -26.78 9.57 -25.71
C ARG A 694 -26.38 9.81 -24.26
N VAL A 695 -26.52 11.05 -23.81
CA VAL A 695 -26.25 11.43 -22.42
C VAL A 695 -27.56 11.53 -21.66
N ARG A 696 -27.72 10.74 -20.61
CA ARG A 696 -28.86 10.79 -19.70
C ARG A 696 -28.56 11.77 -18.56
N GLN A 697 -29.06 12.99 -18.69
CA GLN A 697 -28.79 14.09 -17.75
C GLN A 697 -30.05 14.68 -17.13
N SER A 698 -29.89 15.40 -16.01
CA SER A 698 -30.90 16.31 -15.48
C SER A 698 -30.25 17.64 -15.13
N CYS A 699 -30.81 18.75 -15.62
CA CYS A 699 -30.29 20.09 -15.37
C CYS A 699 -31.43 21.08 -15.23
N ALA A 700 -31.53 21.79 -14.10
CA ALA A 700 -32.54 22.83 -13.98
C ALA A 700 -32.26 23.99 -14.96
N ALA A 701 -33.31 24.55 -15.56
CA ALA A 701 -33.19 25.50 -16.67
C ALA A 701 -32.29 26.73 -16.40
N LYS A 702 -32.16 27.16 -15.14
CA LYS A 702 -31.28 28.27 -14.73
C LYS A 702 -29.77 27.95 -14.80
N TYR A 703 -29.39 26.68 -14.91
CA TYR A 703 -28.01 26.19 -14.97
C TYR A 703 -27.66 25.55 -16.32
N ALA A 704 -28.60 25.53 -17.28
CA ALA A 704 -28.36 24.98 -18.60
C ALA A 704 -27.47 25.90 -19.45
N GLY A 705 -26.79 25.31 -20.43
CA GLY A 705 -25.95 26.01 -21.40
C GLY A 705 -24.44 25.92 -21.15
N THR A 706 -24.01 25.46 -19.96
CA THR A 706 -22.60 25.20 -19.68
C THR A 706 -22.06 24.12 -20.63
N LYS A 707 -20.92 24.40 -21.25
CA LYS A 707 -20.28 23.49 -22.19
C LYS A 707 -19.52 22.37 -21.49
N TYR A 708 -19.52 21.21 -22.14
CA TYR A 708 -18.75 20.05 -21.74
C TYR A 708 -18.26 19.30 -22.97
N VAL A 709 -17.23 18.50 -22.78
CA VAL A 709 -16.67 17.63 -23.80
C VAL A 709 -16.78 16.18 -23.34
N LEU A 710 -17.05 15.29 -24.30
CA LEU A 710 -16.87 13.86 -24.14
C LEU A 710 -15.79 13.40 -25.12
N GLU A 711 -14.76 12.74 -24.62
CA GLU A 711 -13.53 12.42 -25.36
C GLU A 711 -13.28 10.91 -25.40
N THR A 712 -12.71 10.45 -26.52
CA THR A 712 -12.06 9.14 -26.68
C THR A 712 -10.62 9.32 -27.11
N GLU A 713 -9.86 8.22 -27.14
CA GLU A 713 -8.55 8.21 -27.76
C GLU A 713 -8.62 8.40 -29.29
N GLY A 714 -8.70 9.66 -29.73
CA GLY A 714 -8.64 10.06 -31.14
C GLY A 714 -9.86 10.79 -31.67
N ASP A 715 -10.92 10.98 -30.87
CA ASP A 715 -12.11 11.74 -31.24
C ASP A 715 -12.70 12.47 -30.02
N GLN A 716 -13.43 13.57 -30.27
CA GLN A 716 -14.06 14.33 -29.19
C GLN A 716 -15.37 14.95 -29.67
N ILE A 717 -16.32 15.08 -28.74
CA ILE A 717 -17.60 15.74 -28.99
C ILE A 717 -17.91 16.77 -27.92
N GLU A 718 -18.06 18.02 -28.35
CA GLU A 718 -18.53 19.11 -27.50
C GLU A 718 -20.05 19.18 -27.49
N SER A 719 -20.62 19.45 -26.31
CA SER A 719 -22.04 19.72 -26.15
C SER A 719 -22.29 20.72 -25.01
N ALA A 720 -23.55 20.98 -24.71
CA ALA A 720 -23.94 21.88 -23.62
C ALA A 720 -25.04 21.25 -22.76
N ALA A 721 -25.01 21.55 -21.46
CA ALA A 721 -26.00 21.07 -20.50
C ALA A 721 -27.41 21.48 -20.94
N MET A 722 -28.33 20.51 -21.09
CA MET A 722 -29.66 20.75 -21.64
C MET A 722 -30.69 20.91 -20.52
N PRO A 723 -31.58 21.92 -20.60
CA PRO A 723 -32.56 22.17 -19.56
C PRO A 723 -33.61 21.05 -19.51
N THR A 724 -33.88 20.54 -18.31
CA THR A 724 -35.00 19.63 -18.02
C THR A 724 -36.05 20.34 -17.17
N ARG A 725 -37.15 19.65 -16.80
CA ARG A 725 -38.19 20.22 -15.92
C ARG A 725 -37.70 20.54 -14.50
N GLY A 726 -36.46 20.14 -14.17
CA GLY A 726 -35.78 20.33 -12.90
C GLY A 726 -34.89 19.14 -12.57
N TRP A 727 -34.09 19.24 -11.50
CA TRP A 727 -33.08 18.24 -11.08
C TRP A 727 -33.59 16.81 -10.86
N GLY A 728 -34.90 16.59 -10.78
CA GLY A 728 -35.50 15.25 -10.65
C GLY A 728 -35.99 14.64 -11.96
N ASP A 729 -35.88 15.34 -13.10
CA ASP A 729 -36.35 14.91 -14.41
C ASP A 729 -35.14 14.57 -15.28
N PHE A 730 -34.74 13.29 -15.32
CA PHE A 730 -33.66 12.79 -16.16
C PHE A 730 -34.15 12.53 -17.58
N ARG A 731 -33.39 12.98 -18.58
CA ARG A 731 -33.71 12.87 -20.01
C ARG A 731 -32.50 12.40 -20.79
N ASP A 732 -32.74 11.50 -21.74
CA ASP A 732 -31.74 11.11 -22.73
C ASP A 732 -31.64 12.19 -23.80
N THR A 733 -30.44 12.70 -24.04
CA THR A 733 -30.13 13.69 -25.07
C THR A 733 -29.12 13.09 -26.04
N ILE A 734 -29.43 13.10 -27.34
CA ILE A 734 -28.45 12.76 -28.37
C ILE A 734 -27.52 13.95 -28.56
N ILE A 735 -26.22 13.77 -28.33
CA ILE A 735 -25.25 14.86 -28.45
C ILE A 735 -24.46 14.80 -29.76
N GLY A 736 -24.44 13.64 -30.42
CA GLY A 736 -23.88 13.43 -31.74
C GLY A 736 -23.26 12.05 -31.85
N THR A 737 -22.14 11.94 -32.56
CA THR A 737 -21.44 10.67 -32.77
C THR A 737 -19.98 10.76 -32.36
N ILE A 738 -19.42 9.66 -31.86
CA ILE A 738 -18.00 9.53 -31.56
C ILE A 738 -17.44 8.27 -32.22
N THR A 739 -16.16 8.31 -32.58
CA THR A 739 -15.44 7.19 -33.18
C THR A 739 -14.66 6.44 -32.09
N LEU A 740 -14.88 5.13 -31.99
CA LEU A 740 -14.05 4.25 -31.17
C LEU A 740 -12.91 3.68 -32.04
N PRO A 741 -11.64 3.82 -31.62
CA PRO A 741 -10.49 3.32 -32.37
C PRO A 741 -10.39 1.79 -32.28
N ASP A 742 -9.60 1.20 -33.18
CA ASP A 742 -9.24 -0.22 -33.16
C ASP A 742 -8.15 -0.46 -32.11
N GLN A 743 -8.58 -0.67 -30.86
CA GLN A 743 -7.73 -0.88 -29.69
C GLN A 743 -8.40 -1.84 -28.71
N ASP A 744 -7.59 -2.66 -28.03
CA ASP A 744 -8.04 -3.64 -27.03
C ASP A 744 -8.74 -2.99 -25.83
N ALA A 745 -8.50 -1.70 -25.56
CA ALA A 745 -9.22 -0.93 -24.56
C ALA A 745 -9.38 0.53 -25.00
N VAL A 746 -10.55 1.12 -24.74
CA VAL A 746 -10.83 2.52 -25.09
C VAL A 746 -11.33 3.30 -23.87
N VAL A 747 -10.62 4.37 -23.52
CA VAL A 747 -11.01 5.32 -22.48
C VAL A 747 -12.06 6.29 -23.02
N ILE A 748 -13.15 6.48 -22.27
CA ILE A 748 -14.17 7.51 -22.49
C ILE A 748 -14.13 8.46 -21.30
N SER A 749 -13.95 9.75 -21.53
CA SER A 749 -14.06 10.75 -20.45
C SER A 749 -15.09 11.84 -20.74
N LEU A 750 -15.61 12.46 -19.68
CA LEU A 750 -16.52 13.59 -19.73
C LEU A 750 -16.07 14.64 -18.71
N ALA A 751 -15.85 15.86 -19.18
CA ALA A 751 -15.42 16.99 -18.35
C ALA A 751 -16.12 18.29 -18.79
N ALA A 752 -16.32 19.23 -17.85
CA ALA A 752 -16.78 20.56 -18.20
C ALA A 752 -15.65 21.36 -18.87
N THR A 753 -15.96 22.11 -19.93
CA THR A 753 -14.95 22.93 -20.63
C THR A 753 -14.90 24.37 -20.14
N GLU A 754 -15.81 24.73 -19.23
CA GLU A 754 -15.90 26.01 -18.56
C GLU A 754 -16.49 25.83 -17.15
N GLU A 755 -16.25 26.78 -16.25
CA GLU A 755 -16.80 26.72 -14.89
C GLU A 755 -18.33 26.92 -14.90
N PRO A 756 -19.12 25.90 -14.48
CA PRO A 756 -20.54 26.09 -14.29
C PRO A 756 -20.79 26.97 -13.07
N ARG A 757 -21.98 27.59 -13.03
CA ARG A 757 -22.39 28.42 -11.88
C ARG A 757 -22.60 27.63 -10.58
N ASP A 758 -22.66 26.31 -10.68
CA ASP A 758 -23.00 25.31 -9.67
C ASP A 758 -22.51 23.97 -10.28
N THR A 759 -23.26 22.87 -10.19
CA THR A 759 -22.96 21.66 -10.99
C THR A 759 -23.30 21.81 -12.49
N LEU A 760 -22.49 21.20 -13.38
CA LEU A 760 -22.74 21.10 -14.83
C LEU A 760 -24.15 20.54 -15.13
N PHE A 761 -24.41 19.30 -14.70
CA PHE A 761 -25.71 18.65 -14.65
C PHE A 761 -25.63 17.40 -13.74
N LEU A 762 -26.76 16.77 -13.44
CA LEU A 762 -26.77 15.43 -12.82
C LEU A 762 -26.66 14.37 -13.91
N LEU A 763 -25.57 13.61 -13.91
CA LEU A 763 -25.28 12.59 -14.93
C LEU A 763 -25.74 11.22 -14.44
N SER A 764 -26.68 10.58 -15.13
CA SER A 764 -27.12 9.22 -14.78
C SER A 764 -26.38 8.15 -15.59
N SER A 765 -26.17 8.38 -16.88
CA SER A 765 -25.43 7.46 -17.75
C SER A 765 -25.08 8.10 -19.09
N VAL A 766 -24.11 7.51 -19.77
CA VAL A 766 -23.85 7.70 -21.20
C VAL A 766 -24.11 6.39 -21.93
N LYS A 767 -24.84 6.42 -23.04
CA LYS A 767 -25.09 5.26 -23.88
C LYS A 767 -24.45 5.45 -25.24
N LEU A 768 -23.61 4.49 -25.65
CA LEU A 768 -23.01 4.42 -26.99
C LEU A 768 -23.77 3.37 -27.79
N VAL A 769 -24.37 3.78 -28.91
CA VAL A 769 -25.15 2.90 -29.79
C VAL A 769 -24.46 2.81 -31.15
N PRO A 770 -24.09 1.61 -31.65
CA PRO A 770 -23.50 1.47 -32.97
C PRO A 770 -24.42 2.06 -34.04
N VAL A 771 -23.90 2.93 -34.91
CA VAL A 771 -24.73 3.59 -35.96
C VAL A 771 -25.33 2.57 -36.94
N ARG A 772 -24.74 1.37 -37.06
CA ARG A 772 -25.26 0.27 -37.88
C ARG A 772 -26.62 -0.27 -37.38
N ASN A 773 -26.99 0.00 -36.14
CA ASN A 773 -28.24 -0.43 -35.50
C ASN A 773 -29.30 0.69 -35.41
N LEU A 774 -29.03 1.86 -36.02
CA LEU A 774 -30.00 2.94 -36.10
C LEU A 774 -30.83 2.75 -37.39
N ASP A 775 -32.07 2.28 -37.26
CA ASP A 775 -33.08 2.47 -38.31
C ASP A 775 -33.18 3.99 -38.57
N MET A 776 -32.55 4.43 -39.65
CA MET A 776 -32.60 5.82 -40.11
C MET A 776 -34.07 6.18 -40.36
N PRO A 777 -34.68 7.16 -39.64
CA PRO A 777 -35.94 7.71 -40.06
C PRO A 777 -35.71 8.35 -41.43
N SER A 778 -36.43 7.88 -42.44
CA SER A 778 -36.42 8.47 -43.78
C SER A 778 -36.85 9.94 -43.71
N GLN A 779 -35.90 10.83 -44.02
CA GLN A 779 -35.98 12.26 -44.39
C GLN A 779 -36.96 13.17 -43.65
#